data_AF-A0A366VW51-F1
#
_entry.id   AF-A0A366VW51-F1
#
_cell.length_a   1.000
_cell.length_b   1.000
_cell.length_c   1.000
_cell.angle_alpha   90.00
_cell.angle_beta   90.00
_cell.angle_gamma   90.00
#
_symmetry.space_group_name_H-M   'P 1'
#
loop_
_entity.id
_entity.type
_entity.pdbx_description
1 polymer ?
#
loop_
_entity_poly.entity_id
_entity_poly.type
_entity_poly.pdbx_seq_one_letter_code
_entity_poly.pdbx_strand_id
1 'polypeptide(L)'
;MAKEIIREGRQLRLELPNKLKGYLIRAQVDDGLSQIPETIIEFMSTDLDLDLQKLVGERLQLEVDAPKDKVRYFQGRCVATQYLGAHADQGYFRATVRPWLWFLTRTSNCRIFQDKSVVDIIKDIFGQHGFSDFKDRTKHRYAQRKYCVQFRESDFDFISRLMEEEGIYYYHSHDKTKETLILADEASSHKAVEDQTEIDFYLRSGDYRRSHDHVFEWRGGESIQTGKVTLQDYDFEKPKSDLRSVKALSKGRHSFNKYEHYAYPGRHDDVKTGEHHARVKVEGFAAASQRSHGVCNVRQMTAGAKFKLKKHPRKSENAEYLVVAARHQLQIDSESEDADIVNAILGPLLDFDSNTSSDMYRCVIEVQPIKEPFRAPQVTSRPDNPGVQTAEVVGKHGEEIWTDKYGRVKVQFHWDRDGKKDENASCWVRTAVPWSGKNWGMMAVPRVGQEVVVQFENGDPDRPIITGMVYNGDTKVPHPLPANQTQMGLKTNTSKDGGGFSELIFEDKKDAEFVRLQSERDFRQIVKNNAEITVGLEHKKEGFFKQTIHGNKTETINEGDHQFTVAKGAEKIDIAKNRDTTIGGSDALTIDADQKMTIKGGQTTSITKAYEIDVGAALEVSAKSKITLKCGGSKIEMTPTKVTISTTQIDIKAEATARLTANGQLKMEGKGQAALKGAGMLKLEGGGMTQLKSSGLLSVKGSLTMIN
;
A
#
# COMPACT_ATOMS: atom_id res chain seq x y z
N MET A 1 -52.90 47.38 48.01
CA MET A 1 -51.47 47.58 47.71
C MET A 1 -51.14 46.90 46.39
N ALA A 2 -51.58 47.47 45.26
CA ALA A 2 -51.27 46.96 43.93
C ALA A 2 -50.96 48.18 43.05
N LYS A 3 -49.74 48.69 43.19
CA LYS A 3 -49.11 49.66 42.30
C LYS A 3 -47.74 49.10 41.96
N GLU A 4 -47.39 49.23 40.68
CA GLU A 4 -46.16 48.77 40.00
C GLU A 4 -46.19 47.37 39.40
N ILE A 5 -47.03 47.18 38.36
CA ILE A 5 -46.64 46.34 37.22
C ILE A 5 -46.00 47.29 36.21
N ILE A 6 -44.73 47.60 36.42
CA ILE A 6 -43.91 48.38 35.48
C ILE A 6 -43.48 47.41 34.36
N ARG A 7 -44.02 47.59 33.15
CA ARG A 7 -43.56 46.96 31.90
C ARG A 7 -42.58 47.86 31.14
N GLU A 8 -41.66 48.54 31.84
CA GLU A 8 -40.58 49.31 31.21
C GLU A 8 -39.36 48.40 30.96
N GLY A 9 -38.82 48.39 29.73
CA GLY A 9 -37.50 47.79 29.42
C GLY A 9 -37.46 46.34 28.91
N ARG A 10 -38.49 45.88 28.18
CA ARG A 10 -38.51 44.55 27.52
C ARG A 10 -38.91 44.61 26.04
N GLN A 11 -38.52 45.68 25.33
CA GLN A 11 -38.89 45.81 23.92
C GLN A 11 -38.17 44.76 23.06
N LEU A 12 -38.90 44.30 22.05
CA LEU A 12 -38.41 43.42 20.99
C LEU A 12 -38.35 44.24 19.71
N ARG A 13 -37.24 44.16 18.97
CA ARG A 13 -37.09 44.86 17.69
C ARG A 13 -36.59 43.91 16.62
N LEU A 14 -37.09 44.09 15.40
CA LEU A 14 -36.61 43.41 14.20
C LEU A 14 -36.02 44.46 13.27
N GLU A 15 -34.77 44.27 12.87
CA GLU A 15 -34.12 45.07 11.85
C GLU A 15 -34.12 44.28 10.53
N LEU A 16 -34.85 44.79 9.54
CA LEU A 16 -34.87 44.26 8.18
C LEU A 16 -33.78 44.93 7.32
N PRO A 17 -33.19 44.21 6.36
CA PRO A 17 -32.13 44.73 5.51
C PRO A 17 -32.64 45.83 4.56
N ASN A 18 -31.72 46.57 3.95
CA ASN A 18 -32.00 47.45 2.80
C ASN A 18 -33.10 48.51 3.03
N LYS A 19 -33.30 48.96 4.28
CA LYS A 19 -34.37 49.90 4.67
C LYS A 19 -35.79 49.37 4.42
N LEU A 20 -35.95 48.06 4.28
CA LEU A 20 -37.26 47.43 4.24
C LEU A 20 -37.98 47.73 5.56
N LYS A 21 -39.27 48.03 5.46
CA LYS A 21 -40.10 48.36 6.63
C LYS A 21 -40.84 47.13 7.07
N GLY A 22 -40.79 46.84 8.36
CA GLY A 22 -41.60 45.80 8.97
C GLY A 22 -41.41 45.79 10.47
N TYR A 23 -42.30 45.10 11.16
CA TYR A 23 -42.23 44.95 12.61
C TYR A 23 -42.49 43.50 13.01
N LEU A 24 -41.80 43.10 14.07
CA LEU A 24 -41.88 41.76 14.64
C LEU A 24 -43.29 41.48 15.16
N ILE A 25 -43.80 40.28 14.91
CA ILE A 25 -44.97 39.73 15.59
C ILE A 25 -44.53 38.70 16.63
N ARG A 26 -43.82 37.68 16.18
CA ARG A 26 -43.27 36.63 17.03
C ARG A 26 -42.02 36.04 16.42
N ALA A 27 -41.15 35.49 17.25
CA ALA A 27 -39.98 34.75 16.82
C ALA A 27 -39.70 33.56 17.73
N GLN A 28 -39.13 32.51 17.14
CA GLN A 28 -38.53 31.40 17.85
C GLN A 28 -37.06 31.28 17.46
N VAL A 29 -36.18 31.21 18.45
CA VAL A 29 -34.76 30.92 18.24
C VAL A 29 -34.44 29.60 18.92
N ASP A 30 -34.02 28.61 18.16
CA ASP A 30 -33.47 27.36 18.67
C ASP A 30 -31.95 27.40 18.55
N ASP A 31 -31.24 27.42 19.69
CA ASP A 31 -29.78 27.28 19.76
C ASP A 31 -29.38 26.05 20.59
N GLY A 32 -28.22 25.46 20.27
CA GLY A 32 -27.75 24.24 20.93
C GLY A 32 -26.27 23.98 20.71
N LEU A 33 -25.65 23.26 21.65
CA LEU A 33 -24.29 22.74 21.49
C LEU A 33 -24.26 21.72 20.35
N SER A 34 -23.35 21.93 19.40
CA SER A 34 -23.22 21.15 18.17
C SER A 34 -24.49 21.08 17.31
N GLN A 35 -25.34 22.11 17.39
CA GLN A 35 -26.50 22.28 16.52
C GLN A 35 -26.36 23.63 15.82
N ILE A 36 -26.69 23.68 14.52
CA ILE A 36 -26.77 24.95 13.79
C ILE A 36 -28.03 25.68 14.26
N PRO A 37 -27.92 26.88 14.87
CA PRO A 37 -29.07 27.68 15.28
C PRO A 37 -30.08 27.91 14.16
N GLU A 38 -31.36 27.92 14.54
CA GLU A 38 -32.47 28.33 13.70
C GLU A 38 -33.21 29.49 14.33
N THR A 39 -33.52 30.51 13.54
CA THR A 39 -34.38 31.61 13.97
C THR A 39 -35.52 31.74 12.99
N ILE A 40 -36.74 31.45 13.45
CA ILE A 40 -37.97 31.66 12.70
C ILE A 40 -38.54 32.99 13.16
N ILE A 41 -38.69 33.94 12.24
CA ILE A 41 -39.21 35.28 12.50
C ILE A 41 -40.50 35.44 11.71
N GLU A 42 -41.57 35.84 12.39
CA GLU A 42 -42.80 36.29 11.76
C GLU A 42 -42.96 37.78 11.97
N PHE A 43 -43.18 38.50 10.87
CA PHE A 43 -43.23 39.95 10.86
C PHE A 43 -44.29 40.43 9.87
N MET A 44 -44.77 41.64 10.12
CA MET A 44 -45.66 42.35 9.20
C MET A 44 -44.91 43.44 8.47
N SER A 45 -45.35 43.76 7.25
CA SER A 45 -44.92 44.92 6.49
C SER A 45 -46.13 45.68 5.95
N THR A 46 -46.02 47.00 5.84
CA THR A 46 -46.98 47.83 5.09
C THR A 46 -46.73 47.79 3.58
N ASP A 47 -45.61 47.19 3.15
CA ASP A 47 -45.32 46.92 1.74
C ASP A 47 -45.87 45.54 1.37
N LEU A 48 -47.04 45.50 0.77
CA LEU A 48 -47.66 44.24 0.31
C LEU A 48 -46.90 43.60 -0.86
N ASP A 49 -46.17 44.41 -1.63
CA ASP A 49 -45.36 44.00 -2.77
C ASP A 49 -43.89 43.78 -2.38
N LEU A 50 -43.62 43.54 -1.08
CA LEU A 50 -42.28 43.31 -0.55
C LEU A 50 -41.57 42.20 -1.34
N ASP A 51 -40.54 42.59 -2.07
CA ASP A 51 -39.74 41.67 -2.87
C ASP A 51 -38.91 40.75 -1.96
N LEU A 52 -39.37 39.51 -1.85
CA LEU A 52 -38.76 38.46 -1.05
C LEU A 52 -37.30 38.19 -1.43
N GLN A 53 -36.89 38.44 -2.68
CA GLN A 53 -35.50 38.26 -3.11
C GLN A 53 -34.55 39.25 -2.44
N LYS A 54 -35.05 40.39 -1.94
CA LYS A 54 -34.27 41.37 -1.17
C LYS A 54 -34.05 40.97 0.28
N LEU A 55 -34.74 39.93 0.76
CA LEU A 55 -34.55 39.36 2.09
C LEU A 55 -33.64 38.13 2.06
N VAL A 56 -33.85 37.22 1.11
CA VAL A 56 -33.07 35.98 1.02
C VAL A 56 -31.58 36.30 0.79
N GLY A 57 -30.71 35.68 1.58
CA GLY A 57 -29.27 35.89 1.59
C GLY A 57 -28.82 37.06 2.47
N GLU A 58 -29.71 38.01 2.78
CA GLU A 58 -29.39 39.19 3.60
C GLU A 58 -29.40 38.90 5.09
N ARG A 59 -28.75 39.77 5.86
CA ARG A 59 -28.72 39.66 7.33
C ARG A 59 -30.00 40.20 7.95
N LEU A 60 -30.55 39.44 8.89
CA LEU A 60 -31.66 39.86 9.74
C LEU A 60 -31.21 39.83 11.19
N GLN A 61 -31.65 40.82 11.96
CA GLN A 61 -31.27 41.00 13.35
C GLN A 61 -32.51 41.16 14.22
N LEU A 62 -32.62 40.29 15.20
CA LEU A 62 -33.61 40.33 16.27
C LEU A 62 -32.93 40.86 17.53
N GLU A 63 -33.52 41.89 18.14
CA GLU A 63 -33.02 42.52 19.35
C GLU A 63 -33.97 42.32 20.51
N VAL A 64 -33.40 42.04 21.68
CA VAL A 64 -34.12 41.92 22.94
C VAL A 64 -33.45 42.79 23.97
N ASP A 65 -34.19 43.73 24.56
CA ASP A 65 -33.68 44.48 25.71
C ASP A 65 -33.32 43.52 26.84
N ALA A 66 -32.10 43.61 27.36
CA ALA A 66 -31.58 42.81 28.44
C ALA A 66 -31.29 43.69 29.68
N PRO A 67 -31.14 43.11 30.88
CA PRO A 67 -30.82 43.87 32.08
C PRO A 67 -29.58 44.78 31.92
N LYS A 68 -29.54 45.88 32.69
CA LYS A 68 -28.45 46.89 32.69
C LYS A 68 -28.26 47.62 31.36
N ASP A 69 -29.35 48.01 30.71
CA ASP A 69 -29.38 48.77 29.45
C ASP A 69 -28.60 48.09 28.31
N LYS A 70 -28.55 46.75 28.34
CA LYS A 70 -27.93 45.94 27.28
C LYS A 70 -28.98 45.48 26.28
N VAL A 71 -28.50 45.07 25.11
CA VAL A 71 -29.31 44.45 24.06
C VAL A 71 -28.71 43.09 23.76
N ARG A 72 -29.54 42.06 23.74
CA ARG A 72 -29.19 40.77 23.17
C ARG A 72 -29.56 40.75 21.69
N TYR A 73 -28.66 40.21 20.90
CA TYR A 73 -28.82 40.05 19.47
C TYR A 73 -29.00 38.57 19.13
N PHE A 74 -29.94 38.28 18.24
CA PHE A 74 -29.97 37.05 17.47
C PHE A 74 -29.87 37.46 16.01
N GLN A 75 -28.87 36.97 15.31
CA GLN A 75 -28.64 37.36 13.93
C GLN A 75 -28.09 36.21 13.11
N GLY A 76 -28.35 36.28 11.82
CA GLY A 76 -27.86 35.36 10.81
C GLY A 76 -28.27 35.86 9.43
N ARG A 77 -28.17 35.00 8.43
CA ARG A 77 -28.68 35.27 7.09
C ARG A 77 -30.05 34.64 6.90
N CYS A 78 -30.96 35.35 6.27
CA CYS A 78 -32.25 34.77 5.85
C CYS A 78 -31.97 33.73 4.75
N VAL A 79 -32.29 32.47 5.02
CA VAL A 79 -32.10 31.35 4.07
C VAL A 79 -33.40 30.99 3.35
N ALA A 80 -34.54 31.42 3.91
CA ALA A 80 -35.85 31.27 3.32
C ALA A 80 -36.78 32.38 3.83
N THR A 81 -37.69 32.85 2.98
CA THR A 81 -38.77 33.73 3.38
C THR A 81 -40.04 33.41 2.61
N GLN A 82 -41.20 33.69 3.20
CA GLN A 82 -42.52 33.34 2.68
C GLN A 82 -43.50 34.47 2.98
N TYR A 83 -44.38 34.78 2.02
CA TYR A 83 -45.59 35.57 2.26
C TYR A 83 -46.72 34.63 2.72
N LEU A 84 -47.36 34.98 3.83
CA LEU A 84 -48.36 34.14 4.50
C LEU A 84 -49.80 34.62 4.31
N GLY A 85 -49.99 35.87 3.86
CA GLY A 85 -51.30 36.50 3.71
C GLY A 85 -51.26 37.97 4.09
N ALA A 86 -52.41 38.65 4.04
CA ALA A 86 -52.52 40.06 4.40
C ALA A 86 -53.74 40.33 5.26
N HIS A 87 -53.64 41.37 6.10
CA HIS A 87 -54.73 41.92 6.89
C HIS A 87 -54.53 43.42 7.10
N ALA A 88 -55.62 44.20 7.14
CA ALA A 88 -55.57 45.65 7.40
C ALA A 88 -54.48 46.40 6.60
N ASP A 89 -54.41 46.11 5.29
CA ASP A 89 -53.41 46.68 4.34
C ASP A 89 -51.94 46.38 4.70
N GLN A 90 -51.69 45.31 5.46
CA GLN A 90 -50.37 44.83 5.83
C GLN A 90 -50.16 43.38 5.41
N GLY A 91 -48.97 43.09 4.87
CA GLY A 91 -48.56 41.74 4.50
C GLY A 91 -47.86 41.04 5.66
N TYR A 92 -48.14 39.76 5.82
CA TYR A 92 -47.53 38.88 6.80
C TYR A 92 -46.48 38.02 6.15
N PHE A 93 -45.32 37.95 6.78
CA PHE A 93 -44.17 37.25 6.25
C PHE A 93 -43.53 36.38 7.33
N ARG A 94 -42.92 35.30 6.88
CA ARG A 94 -42.01 34.48 7.69
C ARG A 94 -40.62 34.50 7.08
N ALA A 95 -39.60 34.62 7.91
CA ALA A 95 -38.21 34.44 7.54
C ALA A 95 -37.57 33.36 8.41
N THR A 96 -36.86 32.43 7.77
CA THR A 96 -35.95 31.49 8.44
C THR A 96 -34.54 32.04 8.32
N VAL A 97 -33.89 32.24 9.46
CA VAL A 97 -32.56 32.83 9.58
C VAL A 97 -31.61 31.80 10.17
N ARG A 98 -30.45 31.63 9.55
CA ARG A 98 -29.41 30.66 9.94
C ARG A 98 -28.03 31.32 9.96
N PRO A 99 -27.08 30.85 10.78
CA PRO A 99 -25.70 31.38 10.79
C PRO A 99 -24.90 30.92 9.57
N TRP A 100 -23.70 31.47 9.39
CA TRP A 100 -22.88 31.18 8.21
C TRP A 100 -22.52 29.68 8.07
N LEU A 101 -22.44 28.96 9.19
CA LEU A 101 -22.13 27.52 9.20
C LEU A 101 -23.14 26.70 8.39
N TRP A 102 -24.40 27.14 8.33
CA TRP A 102 -25.45 26.45 7.57
C TRP A 102 -25.16 26.35 6.08
N PHE A 103 -24.45 27.32 5.50
CA PHE A 103 -24.14 27.31 4.07
C PHE A 103 -23.21 26.16 3.68
N LEU A 104 -22.44 25.61 4.62
CA LEU A 104 -21.64 24.40 4.40
C LEU A 104 -22.50 23.14 4.16
N THR A 105 -23.80 23.18 4.48
CA THR A 105 -24.74 22.10 4.13
C THR A 105 -25.18 22.15 2.66
N ARG A 106 -24.87 23.23 1.93
CA ARG A 106 -25.27 23.46 0.52
C ARG A 106 -24.16 23.13 -0.49
N THR A 107 -23.04 22.59 0.00
CA THR A 107 -21.84 22.24 -0.76
C THR A 107 -21.44 20.80 -0.41
N SER A 108 -20.91 20.07 -1.38
CA SER A 108 -20.36 18.72 -1.19
C SER A 108 -19.14 18.52 -2.08
N ASN A 109 -18.21 17.68 -1.63
CA ASN A 109 -16.95 17.46 -2.35
C ASN A 109 -16.38 16.04 -2.13
N CYS A 110 -15.39 15.68 -2.97
CA CYS A 110 -14.48 14.57 -2.78
C CYS A 110 -13.04 15.10 -2.80
N ARG A 111 -12.32 15.02 -1.68
CA ARG A 111 -10.98 15.58 -1.54
C ARG A 111 -10.19 14.96 -0.40
N ILE A 112 -8.87 15.13 -0.45
CA ILE A 112 -7.91 14.52 0.44
C ILE A 112 -7.19 15.60 1.26
N PHE A 113 -7.09 15.37 2.57
CA PHE A 113 -6.27 16.15 3.50
C PHE A 113 -5.17 15.25 4.04
N GLN A 114 -3.92 15.72 4.02
CA GLN A 114 -2.73 14.98 4.48
C GLN A 114 -1.93 15.81 5.46
N ASP A 115 -1.44 15.15 6.51
CA ASP A 115 -0.58 15.71 7.55
C ASP A 115 -1.16 16.97 8.24
N LYS A 116 -2.48 17.00 8.41
CA LYS A 116 -3.23 18.09 9.06
C LYS A 116 -3.96 17.63 10.30
N SER A 117 -4.03 18.48 11.32
CA SER A 117 -4.91 18.23 12.47
C SER A 117 -6.37 18.46 12.08
N VAL A 118 -7.31 17.92 12.86
CA VAL A 118 -8.75 18.17 12.65
C VAL A 118 -9.09 19.66 12.61
N VAL A 119 -8.45 20.45 13.46
CA VAL A 119 -8.68 21.90 13.54
C VAL A 119 -8.15 22.61 12.29
N ASP A 120 -7.01 22.18 11.76
CA ASP A 120 -6.47 22.74 10.51
C ASP A 120 -7.39 22.43 9.33
N ILE A 121 -7.91 21.20 9.25
CA ILE A 121 -8.89 20.79 8.22
C ILE A 121 -10.17 21.64 8.30
N ILE A 122 -10.70 21.84 9.50
CA ILE A 122 -11.88 22.69 9.72
C ILE A 122 -11.61 24.14 9.26
N LYS A 123 -10.44 24.70 9.61
CA LYS A 123 -10.03 26.05 9.22
C LYS A 123 -9.87 26.19 7.71
N ASP A 124 -9.30 25.20 7.04
CA ASP A 124 -9.18 25.18 5.58
C ASP A 124 -10.55 25.25 4.91
N ILE A 125 -11.50 24.43 5.38
CA ILE A 125 -12.87 24.41 4.82
C ILE A 125 -13.56 25.76 5.03
N PHE A 126 -13.45 26.35 6.22
CA PHE A 126 -14.00 27.66 6.48
C PHE A 126 -13.40 28.73 5.54
N GLY A 127 -12.07 28.71 5.38
CA GLY A 127 -11.36 29.65 4.51
C GLY A 127 -11.71 29.52 3.03
N GLN A 128 -11.92 28.30 2.52
CA GLN A 128 -12.32 28.05 1.13
C GLN A 128 -13.68 28.67 0.77
N HIS A 129 -14.57 28.80 1.74
CA HIS A 129 -15.89 29.45 1.58
C HIS A 129 -15.90 30.92 2.02
N GLY A 130 -14.74 31.49 2.35
CA GLY A 130 -14.61 32.89 2.76
C GLY A 130 -15.14 33.19 4.16
N PHE A 131 -15.30 32.18 5.02
CA PHE A 131 -15.78 32.35 6.39
C PHE A 131 -14.61 32.49 7.38
N SER A 132 -14.61 33.60 8.12
CA SER A 132 -13.58 33.91 9.12
C SER A 132 -14.14 34.20 10.52
N ASP A 133 -15.46 34.24 10.67
CA ASP A 133 -16.13 34.55 11.95
C ASP A 133 -16.24 33.32 12.84
N PHE A 134 -15.09 32.81 13.26
CA PHE A 134 -14.99 31.74 14.25
C PHE A 134 -13.85 31.98 15.25
N LYS A 135 -13.93 31.33 16.41
CA LYS A 135 -12.87 31.33 17.42
C LYS A 135 -12.62 29.90 17.91
N ASP A 136 -11.36 29.52 17.83
CA ASP A 136 -10.86 28.27 18.39
C ASP A 136 -10.58 28.45 19.89
N ARG A 137 -11.38 27.83 20.74
CA ARG A 137 -11.16 27.75 22.19
C ARG A 137 -10.91 26.32 22.65
N THR A 138 -10.51 25.44 21.74
CA THR A 138 -10.11 24.08 22.12
C THR A 138 -8.85 24.14 23.00
N LYS A 139 -8.71 23.18 23.91
CA LYS A 139 -7.57 23.06 24.83
C LYS A 139 -6.73 21.84 24.55
N HIS A 140 -7.34 20.80 23.97
CA HIS A 140 -6.65 19.61 23.53
C HIS A 140 -5.73 19.91 22.34
N ARG A 141 -4.64 19.15 22.26
CA ARG A 141 -3.76 19.15 21.08
C ARG A 141 -4.08 17.91 20.25
N TYR A 142 -4.71 18.13 19.11
CA TYR A 142 -5.12 17.07 18.20
C TYR A 142 -3.93 16.56 17.36
N ALA A 143 -3.85 15.24 17.18
CA ALA A 143 -2.84 14.63 16.34
C ALA A 143 -3.04 15.01 14.87
N GLN A 144 -1.94 15.07 14.11
CA GLN A 144 -2.02 15.19 12.66
C GLN A 144 -2.48 13.87 12.06
N ARG A 145 -3.44 13.95 11.15
CA ARG A 145 -3.93 12.82 10.37
C ARG A 145 -3.05 12.67 9.14
N LYS A 146 -2.38 11.53 9.01
CA LYS A 146 -1.58 11.20 7.81
C LYS A 146 -2.42 11.24 6.54
N TYR A 147 -3.68 10.83 6.64
CA TYR A 147 -4.61 10.76 5.53
C TYR A 147 -6.04 10.91 6.05
N CYS A 148 -6.82 11.82 5.48
CA CYS A 148 -8.23 12.04 5.80
C CYS A 148 -8.98 12.49 4.56
N VAL A 149 -10.07 11.81 4.23
CA VAL A 149 -10.82 11.98 3.00
C VAL A 149 -12.21 12.52 3.34
N GLN A 150 -12.60 13.59 2.66
CA GLN A 150 -14.01 13.94 2.49
C GLN A 150 -14.50 13.21 1.24
N PHE A 151 -15.54 12.39 1.36
CA PHE A 151 -16.02 11.58 0.24
C PHE A 151 -17.54 11.64 0.13
N ARG A 152 -18.05 12.33 -0.90
CA ARG A 152 -19.49 12.40 -1.24
C ARG A 152 -20.40 12.85 -0.10
N GLU A 153 -19.89 13.71 0.77
CA GLU A 153 -20.62 14.27 1.92
C GLU A 153 -20.54 15.80 1.86
N SER A 154 -21.46 16.49 2.55
CA SER A 154 -21.41 17.94 2.60
C SER A 154 -20.20 18.44 3.40
N ASP A 155 -19.77 19.68 3.18
CA ASP A 155 -18.67 20.25 3.97
C ASP A 155 -19.03 20.33 5.45
N PHE A 156 -20.32 20.56 5.75
CA PHE A 156 -20.84 20.52 7.11
C PHE A 156 -20.80 19.12 7.74
N ASP A 157 -21.24 18.09 7.03
CA ASP A 157 -21.24 16.72 7.56
C ASP A 157 -19.80 16.26 7.82
N PHE A 158 -18.88 16.58 6.90
CA PHE A 158 -17.47 16.24 7.05
C PHE A 158 -16.84 16.85 8.30
N ILE A 159 -16.98 18.17 8.52
CA ILE A 159 -16.44 18.79 9.73
C ILE A 159 -17.17 18.30 10.98
N SER A 160 -18.47 18.02 10.90
CA SER A 160 -19.28 17.58 12.05
C SER A 160 -18.83 16.20 12.53
N ARG A 161 -18.71 15.21 11.65
CA ARG A 161 -18.23 13.88 12.04
C ARG A 161 -16.79 13.90 12.58
N LEU A 162 -15.95 14.81 12.09
CA LEU A 162 -14.58 14.97 12.58
C LEU A 162 -14.55 15.62 13.97
N MET A 163 -15.38 16.65 14.18
CA MET A 163 -15.54 17.27 15.50
C MET A 163 -16.08 16.26 16.52
N GLU A 164 -17.10 15.48 16.16
CA GLU A 164 -17.69 14.44 17.01
C GLU A 164 -16.70 13.30 17.34
N GLU A 165 -15.81 12.93 16.42
CA GLU A 165 -14.75 11.94 16.65
C GLU A 165 -13.71 12.43 17.68
N GLU A 166 -13.29 13.68 17.56
CA GLU A 166 -12.24 14.30 18.38
C GLU A 166 -12.80 14.98 19.65
N GLY A 167 -14.11 14.95 19.84
CA GLY A 167 -14.79 15.53 20.99
C GLY A 167 -14.86 17.06 20.97
N ILE A 168 -14.66 17.66 19.80
CA ILE A 168 -14.92 19.07 19.54
C ILE A 168 -16.44 19.23 19.40
N TYR A 169 -16.95 20.31 19.97
CA TYR A 169 -18.31 20.78 19.75
C TYR A 169 -18.27 22.28 19.51
N TYR A 170 -19.39 22.83 19.09
CA TYR A 170 -19.48 24.25 18.80
C TYR A 170 -20.75 24.89 19.37
N TYR A 171 -20.71 26.21 19.48
CA TYR A 171 -21.87 27.04 19.78
C TYR A 171 -21.68 28.42 19.14
N HIS A 172 -22.74 29.21 19.06
CA HIS A 172 -22.70 30.52 18.43
C HIS A 172 -22.75 31.63 19.47
N SER A 173 -22.00 32.70 19.23
CA SER A 173 -22.02 33.93 20.00
C SER A 173 -22.43 35.06 19.08
N HIS A 174 -23.38 35.88 19.53
CA HIS A 174 -23.90 36.99 18.75
C HIS A 174 -23.48 38.31 19.40
N ASP A 175 -22.99 39.25 18.60
CA ASP A 175 -22.86 40.67 18.99
C ASP A 175 -23.79 41.53 18.12
N LYS A 176 -23.62 42.86 18.09
CA LYS A 176 -24.45 43.74 17.24
C LYS A 176 -24.14 43.58 15.74
N THR A 177 -22.91 43.22 15.40
CA THR A 177 -22.36 43.30 14.05
C THR A 177 -22.15 41.95 13.39
N LYS A 178 -22.03 40.87 14.17
CA LYS A 178 -21.86 39.52 13.63
C LYS A 178 -22.23 38.40 14.61
N GLU A 179 -22.47 37.24 13.99
CA GLU A 179 -22.47 35.94 14.64
C GLU A 179 -21.07 35.32 14.52
N THR A 180 -20.57 34.70 15.59
CA THR A 180 -19.27 34.04 15.66
C THR A 180 -19.43 32.61 16.16
N LEU A 181 -18.92 31.64 15.39
CA LEU A 181 -18.83 30.24 15.79
C LEU A 181 -17.71 30.04 16.82
N ILE A 182 -17.98 29.37 17.92
CA ILE A 182 -16.98 29.06 18.94
C ILE A 182 -16.74 27.55 18.97
N LEU A 183 -15.51 27.11 18.69
CA LEU A 183 -15.09 25.71 18.84
C LEU A 183 -14.62 25.48 20.29
N ALA A 184 -15.09 24.42 20.92
CA ALA A 184 -14.79 24.07 22.30
C ALA A 184 -14.68 22.55 22.49
N ASP A 185 -13.97 22.13 23.53
CA ASP A 185 -13.72 20.73 23.88
C ASP A 185 -13.68 20.50 25.41
N GLU A 186 -13.96 21.53 26.22
CA GLU A 186 -14.06 21.40 27.67
C GLU A 186 -14.81 22.56 28.33
N ALA A 187 -15.21 22.35 29.59
CA ALA A 187 -15.98 23.29 30.40
C ALA A 187 -15.30 24.67 30.57
N SER A 188 -13.97 24.74 30.57
CA SER A 188 -13.22 25.99 30.76
C SER A 188 -13.40 26.99 29.60
N SER A 189 -13.82 26.51 28.43
CA SER A 189 -14.02 27.30 27.22
C SER A 189 -15.34 28.08 27.21
N HIS A 190 -16.20 27.84 28.20
CA HIS A 190 -17.52 28.44 28.38
C HIS A 190 -17.49 29.68 29.29
N LYS A 191 -18.32 30.67 28.94
CA LYS A 191 -18.50 31.89 29.71
C LYS A 191 -19.80 31.82 30.51
N ALA A 192 -19.85 32.55 31.62
CA ALA A 192 -21.10 32.68 32.35
C ALA A 192 -22.16 33.44 31.51
N VAL A 193 -23.44 33.20 31.80
CA VAL A 193 -24.54 34.02 31.28
C VAL A 193 -24.24 35.47 31.62
N GLU A 194 -24.32 36.33 30.60
CA GLU A 194 -23.91 37.73 30.72
C GLU A 194 -24.77 38.44 31.78
N ASP A 195 -24.09 39.14 32.70
CA ASP A 195 -24.67 39.85 33.84
C ASP A 195 -25.51 39.03 34.84
N GLN A 196 -25.62 37.72 34.66
CA GLN A 196 -26.48 36.85 35.47
C GLN A 196 -25.82 35.49 35.73
N THR A 197 -24.67 35.53 36.42
CA THR A 197 -23.92 34.32 36.81
C THR A 197 -24.69 33.42 37.79
N GLU A 198 -25.60 34.00 38.56
CA GLU A 198 -26.43 33.32 39.55
C GLU A 198 -27.89 33.68 39.30
N ILE A 199 -28.75 32.66 39.16
CA ILE A 199 -30.15 32.83 38.76
C ILE A 199 -31.03 32.15 39.81
N ASP A 200 -31.97 32.90 40.36
CA ASP A 200 -32.92 32.39 41.34
C ASP A 200 -34.02 31.57 40.66
N PHE A 201 -34.47 30.53 41.35
CA PHE A 201 -35.68 29.78 41.04
C PHE A 201 -36.86 30.34 41.86
N TYR A 202 -37.95 30.68 41.19
CA TYR A 202 -39.22 31.05 41.81
C TYR A 202 -40.35 30.22 41.21
N LEU A 203 -40.99 29.38 42.03
CA LEU A 203 -42.10 28.55 41.58
C LEU A 203 -43.20 29.42 40.97
N ARG A 204 -43.75 28.96 39.86
CA ARG A 204 -44.91 29.58 39.21
C ARG A 204 -46.11 29.64 40.18
N SER A 205 -46.46 30.86 40.61
CA SER A 205 -47.64 31.21 41.40
C SER A 205 -48.30 32.47 40.80
N GLY A 206 -49.45 32.94 41.30
CA GLY A 206 -50.12 34.13 40.75
C GLY A 206 -49.24 35.38 40.63
N ASP A 207 -48.24 35.52 41.50
CA ASP A 207 -47.28 36.64 41.53
C ASP A 207 -45.87 36.25 41.05
N TYR A 208 -45.76 35.26 40.15
CA TYR A 208 -44.44 34.83 39.63
C TYR A 208 -43.75 35.89 38.76
N ARG A 209 -44.51 36.82 38.19
CA ARG A 209 -43.96 37.93 37.40
C ARG A 209 -43.18 38.87 38.31
N ARG A 210 -41.89 39.01 38.00
CA ARG A 210 -40.93 39.82 38.75
C ARG A 210 -40.22 40.77 37.79
N SER A 211 -39.70 41.87 38.36
CA SER A 211 -38.82 42.80 37.63
C SER A 211 -37.53 42.12 37.14
N HIS A 212 -36.96 41.24 37.97
CA HIS A 212 -35.74 40.50 37.68
C HIS A 212 -36.01 39.18 36.93
N ASP A 213 -35.13 38.84 36.00
CA ASP A 213 -35.18 37.57 35.28
C ASP A 213 -34.87 36.39 36.22
N HIS A 214 -35.57 35.27 36.06
CA HIS A 214 -35.50 34.10 36.93
C HIS A 214 -35.94 32.82 36.21
N VAL A 215 -35.63 31.67 36.80
CA VAL A 215 -36.18 30.36 36.40
C VAL A 215 -37.46 30.09 37.18
N PHE A 216 -38.49 29.56 36.53
CA PHE A 216 -39.79 29.31 37.18
C PHE A 216 -40.40 27.92 36.95
N GLU A 217 -39.84 27.14 36.02
CA GLU A 217 -40.07 25.69 35.95
C GLU A 217 -38.73 24.96 35.90
N TRP A 218 -38.66 23.80 36.55
CA TRP A 218 -37.47 22.96 36.56
C TRP A 218 -37.84 21.49 36.67
N ARG A 219 -37.22 20.66 35.83
CA ARG A 219 -37.42 19.21 35.75
C ARG A 219 -36.06 18.54 35.63
N GLY A 220 -35.55 18.01 36.74
CA GLY A 220 -34.31 17.23 36.74
C GLY A 220 -34.53 15.83 36.16
N GLY A 221 -33.66 15.39 35.26
CA GLY A 221 -33.70 14.09 34.61
C GLY A 221 -32.40 13.32 34.77
N GLU A 222 -32.52 12.00 34.95
CA GLU A 222 -31.39 11.06 34.98
C GLU A 222 -31.74 9.84 34.10
N SER A 223 -30.79 9.37 33.29
CA SER A 223 -30.98 8.23 32.39
C SER A 223 -29.79 7.28 32.40
N ILE A 224 -30.05 5.99 32.17
CA ILE A 224 -28.99 4.98 32.02
C ILE A 224 -28.30 5.18 30.67
N GLN A 225 -26.97 5.23 30.68
CA GLN A 225 -26.12 5.38 29.50
C GLN A 225 -25.04 4.29 29.48
N THR A 226 -24.40 4.10 28.33
CA THR A 226 -23.23 3.22 28.20
C THR A 226 -22.11 3.69 29.12
N GLY A 227 -21.64 2.81 30.00
CA GLY A 227 -20.64 3.14 31.02
C GLY A 227 -19.21 2.73 30.68
N LYS A 228 -19.01 1.95 29.60
CA LYS A 228 -17.69 1.51 29.14
C LYS A 228 -17.62 1.51 27.62
N VAL A 229 -16.51 2.01 27.08
CA VAL A 229 -16.15 1.90 25.66
C VAL A 229 -14.82 1.16 25.54
N THR A 230 -14.78 0.16 24.65
CA THR A 230 -13.55 -0.51 24.23
C THR A 230 -13.41 -0.39 22.72
N LEU A 231 -12.29 0.16 22.28
CA LEU A 231 -11.93 0.28 20.87
C LEU A 231 -10.76 -0.64 20.56
N GLN A 232 -10.77 -1.25 19.38
CA GLN A 232 -9.68 -2.07 18.86
C GLN A 232 -9.30 -1.62 17.45
N ASP A 233 -8.02 -1.71 17.11
CA ASP A 233 -7.54 -1.52 15.74
C ASP A 233 -6.38 -2.46 15.39
N TYR A 234 -5.87 -2.35 14.17
CA TYR A 234 -4.72 -3.10 13.68
C TYR A 234 -3.72 -2.16 12.96
N ASP A 235 -2.48 -2.18 13.42
CA ASP A 235 -1.35 -1.51 12.76
C ASP A 235 -0.45 -2.56 12.09
N PHE A 236 -0.38 -2.54 10.77
CA PHE A 236 0.45 -3.47 10.01
C PHE A 236 1.96 -3.21 10.16
N GLU A 237 2.37 -2.00 10.55
CA GLU A 237 3.78 -1.71 10.85
C GLU A 237 4.20 -2.35 12.19
N LYS A 238 3.23 -2.58 13.09
CA LYS A 238 3.41 -3.20 14.41
C LYS A 238 2.35 -4.28 14.66
N PRO A 239 2.33 -5.39 13.88
CA PRO A 239 1.21 -6.34 13.84
C PRO A 239 0.99 -7.15 15.13
N LYS A 240 1.90 -7.03 16.12
CA LYS A 240 1.81 -7.67 17.43
C LYS A 240 1.42 -6.70 18.55
N SER A 241 1.37 -5.40 18.26
CA SER A 241 0.99 -4.40 19.26
C SER A 241 -0.47 -4.56 19.63
N ASP A 242 -0.76 -4.54 20.93
CA ASP A 242 -2.14 -4.47 21.42
C ASP A 242 -2.60 -3.01 21.39
N LEU A 243 -3.46 -2.70 20.43
CA LEU A 243 -4.08 -1.38 20.29
C LEU A 243 -5.37 -1.25 21.10
N ARG A 244 -5.72 -2.24 21.93
CA ARG A 244 -6.93 -2.20 22.74
C ARG A 244 -6.94 -1.00 23.66
N SER A 245 -7.92 -0.12 23.46
CA SER A 245 -8.09 1.10 24.23
C SER A 245 -9.42 1.06 24.98
N VAL A 246 -9.38 1.19 26.31
CA VAL A 246 -10.56 1.05 27.17
C VAL A 246 -10.78 2.32 28.00
N LYS A 247 -12.01 2.84 27.98
CA LYS A 247 -12.44 3.88 28.92
C LYS A 247 -13.77 3.53 29.57
N ALA A 248 -13.84 3.68 30.89
CA ALA A 248 -15.07 3.52 31.66
C ALA A 248 -15.37 4.80 32.44
N LEU A 249 -16.66 5.06 32.66
CA LEU A 249 -17.10 6.14 33.53
C LEU A 249 -16.67 5.85 34.97
N SER A 250 -16.19 6.88 35.64
CA SER A 250 -15.74 6.79 37.03
C SER A 250 -16.90 6.75 38.03
N LYS A 251 -18.12 7.05 37.59
CA LYS A 251 -19.31 7.27 38.43
C LYS A 251 -20.56 6.69 37.78
N GLY A 252 -21.50 6.26 38.61
CA GLY A 252 -22.82 5.75 38.24
C GLY A 252 -23.33 4.86 39.36
N ARG A 253 -24.43 5.23 40.03
CA ARG A 253 -24.94 4.52 41.22
C ARG A 253 -25.85 3.33 40.87
N HIS A 254 -26.20 3.18 39.60
CA HIS A 254 -27.05 2.09 39.12
C HIS A 254 -26.22 0.85 38.73
N SER A 255 -26.82 -0.33 38.80
CA SER A 255 -26.19 -1.63 38.53
C SER A 255 -25.76 -1.83 37.07
N PHE A 256 -26.33 -1.06 36.14
CA PHE A 256 -26.04 -1.16 34.70
C PHE A 256 -24.84 -0.34 34.20
N ASN A 257 -24.09 0.31 35.10
CA ASN A 257 -22.96 1.20 34.75
C ASN A 257 -21.74 0.49 34.11
N LYS A 258 -21.78 -0.84 33.98
CA LYS A 258 -20.74 -1.67 33.34
C LYS A 258 -21.04 -2.05 31.89
N TYR A 259 -22.21 -1.67 31.35
CA TYR A 259 -22.58 -2.01 29.98
C TYR A 259 -21.60 -1.38 28.99
N GLU A 260 -21.11 -2.23 28.09
CA GLU A 260 -19.97 -1.95 27.23
C GLU A 260 -20.39 -1.75 25.78
N HIS A 261 -19.85 -0.71 25.16
CA HIS A 261 -19.83 -0.53 23.72
C HIS A 261 -18.45 -0.93 23.19
N TYR A 262 -18.39 -1.98 22.38
CA TYR A 262 -17.18 -2.43 21.70
C TYR A 262 -17.25 -2.06 20.21
N ALA A 263 -16.16 -1.55 19.64
CA ALA A 263 -16.08 -1.24 18.22
C ALA A 263 -14.72 -1.60 17.61
N TYR A 264 -14.78 -2.09 16.36
CA TYR A 264 -13.65 -2.28 15.45
C TYR A 264 -14.10 -1.86 14.03
N PRO A 265 -13.31 -1.07 13.29
CA PRO A 265 -12.04 -0.45 13.71
C PRO A 265 -12.26 0.72 14.67
N GLY A 266 -11.25 0.99 15.51
CA GLY A 266 -11.22 2.07 16.49
C GLY A 266 -10.63 3.39 15.97
N ARG A 267 -10.17 3.41 14.71
CA ARG A 267 -9.61 4.57 13.98
C ARG A 267 -8.38 5.20 14.63
N HIS A 268 -7.47 4.37 15.14
CA HIS A 268 -6.21 4.80 15.75
C HIS A 268 -5.07 3.85 15.38
N ASP A 269 -3.87 4.39 15.16
CA ASP A 269 -2.63 3.64 14.94
C ASP A 269 -1.74 3.57 16.20
N ASP A 270 -2.17 4.21 17.30
CA ASP A 270 -1.50 4.20 18.58
C ASP A 270 -2.48 4.24 19.77
N VAL A 271 -2.02 3.78 20.94
CA VAL A 271 -2.83 3.66 22.16
C VAL A 271 -3.30 5.01 22.69
N LYS A 272 -2.50 6.09 22.57
CA LYS A 272 -2.86 7.41 23.10
C LYS A 272 -4.04 8.00 22.32
N THR A 273 -4.03 7.86 21.00
CA THR A 273 -5.15 8.25 20.14
C THR A 273 -6.38 7.39 20.42
N GLY A 274 -6.21 6.07 20.55
CA GLY A 274 -7.32 5.17 20.91
C GLY A 274 -7.95 5.46 22.27
N GLU A 275 -7.15 5.78 23.29
CA GLU A 275 -7.64 6.22 24.61
C GLU A 275 -8.38 7.56 24.55
N HIS A 276 -7.93 8.48 23.69
CA HIS A 276 -8.64 9.75 23.46
C HIS A 276 -10.01 9.50 22.85
N HIS A 277 -10.10 8.73 21.76
CA HIS A 277 -11.36 8.42 21.10
C HIS A 277 -12.31 7.63 22.01
N ALA A 278 -11.80 6.64 22.77
CA ALA A 278 -12.60 5.90 23.75
C ALA A 278 -13.14 6.83 24.85
N ARG A 279 -12.34 7.81 25.30
CA ARG A 279 -12.76 8.83 26.27
C ARG A 279 -13.85 9.73 25.71
N VAL A 280 -13.65 10.29 24.52
CA VAL A 280 -14.64 11.15 23.86
C VAL A 280 -15.97 10.43 23.72
N LYS A 281 -15.94 9.17 23.25
CA LYS A 281 -17.15 8.38 23.01
C LYS A 281 -17.91 8.06 24.31
N VAL A 282 -17.21 7.65 25.37
CA VAL A 282 -17.87 7.35 26.66
C VAL A 282 -18.39 8.62 27.35
N GLU A 283 -17.66 9.74 27.25
CA GLU A 283 -18.11 11.05 27.75
C GLU A 283 -19.33 11.56 26.96
N GLY A 284 -19.42 11.28 25.66
CA GLY A 284 -20.60 11.59 24.83
C GLY A 284 -21.85 10.84 25.27
N PHE A 285 -21.73 9.53 25.55
CA PHE A 285 -22.83 8.78 26.16
C PHE A 285 -23.18 9.35 27.55
N ALA A 286 -22.18 9.64 28.38
CA ALA A 286 -22.40 10.16 29.73
C ALA A 286 -23.02 11.55 29.76
N ALA A 287 -22.77 12.40 28.77
CA ALA A 287 -23.37 13.74 28.71
C ALA A 287 -24.90 13.65 28.79
N ALA A 288 -25.53 12.71 28.07
CA ALA A 288 -26.98 12.50 28.10
C ALA A 288 -27.53 11.92 29.42
N SER A 289 -26.66 11.49 30.35
CA SER A 289 -27.10 10.85 31.60
C SER A 289 -27.79 11.81 32.56
N GLN A 290 -27.36 13.07 32.65
CA GLN A 290 -27.89 14.08 33.58
C GLN A 290 -28.34 15.33 32.81
N ARG A 291 -29.61 15.34 32.41
CA ARG A 291 -30.25 16.44 31.70
C ARG A 291 -31.37 17.02 32.53
N SER A 292 -31.29 18.31 32.83
CA SER A 292 -32.39 19.05 33.44
C SER A 292 -33.02 19.98 32.42
N HIS A 293 -34.33 20.13 32.49
CA HIS A 293 -35.09 21.05 31.66
C HIS A 293 -35.63 22.18 32.52
N GLY A 294 -35.45 23.41 32.07
CA GLY A 294 -35.91 24.61 32.77
C GLY A 294 -36.75 25.50 31.87
N VAL A 295 -37.63 26.31 32.47
CA VAL A 295 -38.29 27.42 31.80
C VAL A 295 -38.01 28.70 32.58
N CYS A 296 -37.59 29.74 31.87
CA CYS A 296 -37.15 31.00 32.45
C CYS A 296 -37.54 32.19 31.57
N ASN A 297 -37.39 33.40 32.10
CA ASN A 297 -37.48 34.66 31.35
C ASN A 297 -36.12 35.36 31.28
N VAL A 298 -35.03 34.59 31.37
CA VAL A 298 -33.64 35.08 31.33
C VAL A 298 -33.26 35.47 29.92
N ARG A 299 -33.18 36.78 29.67
CA ARG A 299 -33.01 37.33 28.32
C ARG A 299 -31.62 37.12 27.76
N GLN A 300 -30.61 36.92 28.59
CA GLN A 300 -29.22 36.63 28.18
C GLN A 300 -28.88 35.12 28.08
N MET A 301 -29.85 34.23 28.31
CA MET A 301 -29.62 32.77 28.34
C MET A 301 -29.22 32.22 26.97
N THR A 302 -28.13 31.47 26.80
CA THR A 302 -27.74 30.94 25.46
C THR A 302 -27.03 29.60 25.57
N ALA A 303 -27.14 28.75 24.56
CA ALA A 303 -26.35 27.53 24.49
C ALA A 303 -24.84 27.83 24.61
N GLY A 304 -24.15 27.03 25.42
CA GLY A 304 -22.75 27.24 25.74
C GLY A 304 -22.48 28.29 26.83
N ALA A 305 -23.49 28.91 27.42
CA ALA A 305 -23.33 29.68 28.65
C ALA A 305 -23.40 28.78 29.90
N LYS A 306 -22.82 29.24 31.01
CA LYS A 306 -22.96 28.62 32.33
C LYS A 306 -23.63 29.55 33.35
N PHE A 307 -24.37 28.98 34.28
CA PHE A 307 -24.99 29.72 35.39
C PHE A 307 -25.14 28.84 36.63
N LYS A 308 -25.31 29.47 37.80
CA LYS A 308 -25.62 28.79 39.06
C LYS A 308 -27.09 28.97 39.42
N LEU A 309 -27.85 27.87 39.52
CA LEU A 309 -29.23 27.90 40.00
C LEU A 309 -29.25 28.04 41.52
N LYS A 310 -30.13 28.92 42.03
CA LYS A 310 -30.33 29.16 43.47
C LYS A 310 -31.79 29.07 43.86
N LYS A 311 -32.05 28.91 45.15
CA LYS A 311 -33.39 28.90 45.77
C LYS A 311 -34.34 27.81 45.23
N HIS A 312 -33.83 26.81 44.52
CA HIS A 312 -34.66 25.68 44.10
C HIS A 312 -35.01 24.82 45.34
N PRO A 313 -36.28 24.40 45.53
CA PRO A 313 -36.71 23.67 46.73
C PRO A 313 -35.99 22.32 46.90
N ARG A 314 -35.67 21.63 45.79
CA ARG A 314 -34.80 20.46 45.80
C ARG A 314 -33.34 20.91 45.89
N LYS A 315 -32.72 20.72 47.06
CA LYS A 315 -31.34 21.17 47.35
C LYS A 315 -30.31 20.71 46.32
N SER A 316 -30.43 19.49 45.80
CA SER A 316 -29.51 18.93 44.80
C SER A 316 -29.49 19.67 43.47
N GLU A 317 -30.55 20.42 43.15
CA GLU A 317 -30.64 21.21 41.90
C GLU A 317 -29.99 22.60 42.05
N ASN A 318 -29.57 23.01 43.25
CA ASN A 318 -28.86 24.28 43.43
C ASN A 318 -27.39 24.10 43.08
N ALA A 319 -27.11 23.95 41.79
CA ALA A 319 -25.79 23.65 41.24
C ALA A 319 -25.42 24.60 40.09
N GLU A 320 -24.20 24.46 39.59
CA GLU A 320 -23.74 25.15 38.38
C GLU A 320 -24.00 24.28 37.15
N TYR A 321 -24.60 24.88 36.14
CA TYR A 321 -25.09 24.21 34.94
C TYR A 321 -24.50 24.84 33.69
N LEU A 322 -24.25 23.98 32.70
CA LEU A 322 -23.99 24.33 31.31
C LEU A 322 -25.29 24.27 30.53
N VAL A 323 -25.60 25.33 29.77
CA VAL A 323 -26.74 25.34 28.84
C VAL A 323 -26.36 24.55 27.60
N VAL A 324 -27.05 23.43 27.40
CA VAL A 324 -26.86 22.53 26.26
C VAL A 324 -27.70 22.98 25.08
N ALA A 325 -28.93 23.42 25.33
CA ALA A 325 -29.81 24.00 24.32
C ALA A 325 -30.69 25.09 24.94
N ALA A 326 -31.03 26.11 24.17
CA ALA A 326 -32.02 27.11 24.54
C ALA A 326 -32.98 27.39 23.38
N ARG A 327 -34.28 27.32 23.67
CA ARG A 327 -35.36 27.79 22.80
C ARG A 327 -35.89 29.10 23.32
N HIS A 328 -35.65 30.17 22.59
CA HIS A 328 -36.21 31.48 22.85
C HIS A 328 -37.53 31.63 22.13
N GLN A 329 -38.52 32.14 22.85
CA GLN A 329 -39.87 32.37 22.40
C GLN A 329 -40.18 33.83 22.68
N LEU A 330 -40.36 34.60 21.61
CA LEU A 330 -40.53 36.05 21.66
C LEU A 330 -41.83 36.42 20.97
N GLN A 331 -42.63 37.27 21.59
CA GLN A 331 -43.89 37.76 21.02
C GLN A 331 -44.18 39.19 21.51
N ILE A 332 -44.85 39.98 20.67
CA ILE A 332 -45.32 41.31 21.07
C ILE A 332 -46.47 41.21 22.08
N ASP A 333 -46.65 42.27 22.85
CA ASP A 333 -47.74 42.41 23.82
C ASP A 333 -49.01 42.81 23.08
N SER A 334 -49.83 41.84 22.67
CA SER A 334 -51.09 42.12 21.98
C SER A 334 -52.24 42.22 22.99
N GLU A 335 -52.62 43.44 23.36
CA GLU A 335 -53.93 43.70 23.96
C GLU A 335 -55.02 43.42 22.90
N SER A 336 -55.51 42.18 22.91
CA SER A 336 -56.86 41.68 22.56
C SER A 336 -57.54 41.94 21.21
N GLU A 337 -57.07 42.77 20.27
CA GLU A 337 -57.72 42.88 18.93
C GLU A 337 -56.90 42.26 17.79
N ASP A 338 -55.58 42.46 17.76
CA ASP A 338 -54.72 41.88 16.72
C ASP A 338 -54.46 40.37 16.93
N ALA A 339 -54.53 39.89 18.17
CA ALA A 339 -54.19 38.51 18.55
C ALA A 339 -55.09 37.45 17.89
N ASP A 340 -56.39 37.70 17.86
CA ASP A 340 -57.39 36.79 17.30
C ASP A 340 -57.30 36.71 15.77
N ILE A 341 -56.91 37.82 15.13
CA ILE A 341 -56.73 37.93 13.68
C ILE A 341 -55.41 37.29 13.23
N VAL A 342 -54.32 37.54 13.97
CA VAL A 342 -53.01 36.88 13.80
C VAL A 342 -53.17 35.36 13.93
N ASN A 343 -53.95 34.87 14.91
CA ASN A 343 -54.26 33.45 15.06
C ASN A 343 -55.12 32.90 13.90
N ALA A 344 -56.06 33.68 13.37
CA ALA A 344 -56.93 33.27 12.27
C ALA A 344 -56.19 33.12 10.92
N ILE A 345 -55.18 33.95 10.65
CA ILE A 345 -54.39 33.91 9.40
C ILE A 345 -53.28 32.86 9.48
N LEU A 346 -52.63 32.72 10.63
CA LEU A 346 -51.39 31.93 10.75
C LEU A 346 -51.61 30.53 11.31
N GLY A 347 -52.74 30.26 11.98
CA GLY A 347 -52.89 29.04 12.78
C GLY A 347 -51.78 28.86 13.83
N PRO A 348 -51.69 27.68 14.49
CA PRO A 348 -50.72 27.42 15.56
C PRO A 348 -49.30 27.07 15.05
N LEU A 349 -48.81 27.72 14.00
CA LEU A 349 -47.51 27.34 13.38
C LEU A 349 -46.30 27.51 14.31
N LEU A 350 -46.37 28.46 15.24
CA LEU A 350 -45.54 28.50 16.44
C LEU A 350 -46.49 28.43 17.63
N ASP A 351 -46.59 27.26 18.27
CA ASP A 351 -47.49 27.01 19.39
C ASP A 351 -46.86 27.53 20.69
N PHE A 352 -47.25 28.74 21.08
CA PHE A 352 -46.93 29.31 22.38
C PHE A 352 -48.03 28.87 23.35
N ASP A 353 -47.65 28.34 24.52
CA ASP A 353 -48.57 27.86 25.56
C ASP A 353 -49.68 28.89 25.87
N SER A 354 -50.87 28.63 25.34
CA SER A 354 -52.03 29.52 25.34
C SER A 354 -52.59 29.78 26.73
N ASN A 355 -52.32 28.89 27.70
CA ASN A 355 -52.70 29.05 29.10
C ASN A 355 -51.82 30.09 29.84
N THR A 356 -50.79 30.63 29.17
CA THR A 356 -49.74 31.45 29.78
C THR A 356 -49.34 32.69 28.97
N SER A 357 -50.13 32.98 27.92
CA SER A 357 -49.79 33.75 26.72
C SER A 357 -49.49 35.24 26.87
N SER A 358 -49.33 35.80 28.08
CA SER A 358 -48.99 37.23 28.26
C SER A 358 -47.52 37.52 28.59
N ASP A 359 -46.64 36.51 28.58
CA ASP A 359 -45.19 36.73 28.68
C ASP A 359 -44.61 37.05 27.29
N MET A 360 -44.05 38.25 27.11
CA MET A 360 -43.43 38.68 25.83
C MET A 360 -42.14 37.92 25.49
N TYR A 361 -41.48 37.35 26.51
CA TYR A 361 -40.26 36.58 26.34
C TYR A 361 -40.24 35.38 27.28
N ARG A 362 -39.97 34.22 26.70
CA ARG A 362 -39.81 32.94 27.39
C ARG A 362 -38.58 32.22 26.81
N CYS A 363 -37.86 31.49 27.66
CA CYS A 363 -36.77 30.64 27.25
C CYS A 363 -36.90 29.26 27.90
N VAL A 364 -36.95 28.22 27.07
CA VAL A 364 -36.90 26.82 27.49
C VAL A 364 -35.46 26.35 27.34
N ILE A 365 -34.87 25.81 28.40
CA ILE A 365 -33.47 25.38 28.42
C ILE A 365 -33.35 23.90 28.70
N GLU A 366 -32.40 23.27 28.03
CA GLU A 366 -31.83 21.99 28.42
C GLU A 366 -30.44 22.26 28.99
N VAL A 367 -30.14 21.70 30.16
CA VAL A 367 -28.87 21.92 30.84
C VAL A 367 -28.28 20.62 31.37
N GLN A 368 -26.97 20.63 31.61
CA GLN A 368 -26.27 19.59 32.36
C GLN A 368 -25.42 20.20 33.48
N PRO A 369 -25.11 19.49 34.56
CA PRO A 369 -24.16 19.96 35.55
C PRO A 369 -22.78 20.23 34.92
N ILE A 370 -22.17 21.39 35.20
CA ILE A 370 -20.90 21.81 34.58
C ILE A 370 -19.72 20.86 34.88
N LYS A 371 -19.82 20.10 35.98
CA LYS A 371 -18.82 19.11 36.42
C LYS A 371 -18.76 17.88 35.50
N GLU A 372 -19.83 17.61 34.75
CA GLU A 372 -19.86 16.52 33.78
C GLU A 372 -19.33 17.07 32.45
N PRO A 373 -18.32 16.44 31.83
CA PRO A 373 -17.83 16.86 30.52
C PRO A 373 -18.94 16.77 29.47
N PHE A 374 -19.06 17.78 28.61
CA PHE A 374 -19.89 17.68 27.41
C PHE A 374 -19.04 17.17 26.24
N ARG A 375 -19.57 16.18 25.52
CA ARG A 375 -19.11 15.81 24.18
C ARG A 375 -20.34 15.70 23.30
N ALA A 376 -20.22 16.13 22.05
CA ALA A 376 -21.28 15.91 21.08
C ALA A 376 -21.45 14.39 20.83
N PRO A 377 -22.69 13.90 20.72
CA PRO A 377 -22.91 12.51 20.32
C PRO A 377 -22.43 12.31 18.87
N GLN A 378 -21.87 11.14 18.59
CA GLN A 378 -21.41 10.77 17.24
C GLN A 378 -22.60 10.32 16.39
N VAL A 379 -23.34 11.29 15.84
CA VAL A 379 -24.58 11.07 15.06
C VAL A 379 -24.40 11.33 13.57
N THR A 380 -23.39 12.10 13.17
CA THR A 380 -23.14 12.38 11.77
C THR A 380 -22.60 11.12 11.09
N SER A 381 -23.33 10.63 10.09
CA SER A 381 -22.95 9.42 9.36
C SER A 381 -21.59 9.59 8.69
N ARG A 382 -20.74 8.57 8.82
CA ARG A 382 -19.51 8.48 8.03
C ARG A 382 -19.86 8.15 6.58
N PRO A 383 -19.11 8.69 5.60
CA PRO A 383 -19.21 8.18 4.25
C PRO A 383 -18.75 6.72 4.22
N ASP A 384 -19.54 5.88 3.58
CA ASP A 384 -19.20 4.49 3.29
C ASP A 384 -18.96 4.34 1.80
N ASN A 385 -17.85 3.70 1.43
CA ASN A 385 -17.55 3.31 0.06
C ASN A 385 -17.35 1.80 0.00
N PRO A 386 -18.44 1.03 -0.11
CA PRO A 386 -18.36 -0.43 -0.09
C PRO A 386 -17.82 -1.02 -1.40
N GLY A 387 -17.62 -0.19 -2.43
CA GLY A 387 -17.21 -0.62 -3.77
C GLY A 387 -15.70 -0.62 -3.99
N VAL A 388 -15.32 -1.13 -5.16
CA VAL A 388 -13.97 -0.96 -5.70
C VAL A 388 -13.92 0.29 -6.57
N GLN A 389 -12.77 0.96 -6.59
CA GLN A 389 -12.46 2.05 -7.51
C GLN A 389 -11.18 1.72 -8.28
N THR A 390 -10.93 2.42 -9.38
CA THR A 390 -9.59 2.44 -9.96
C THR A 390 -8.90 3.76 -9.70
N ALA A 391 -7.57 3.72 -9.69
CA ALA A 391 -6.71 4.87 -9.48
C ALA A 391 -5.42 4.69 -10.31
N GLU A 392 -4.77 5.79 -10.65
CA GLU A 392 -3.49 5.79 -11.34
C GLU A 392 -2.36 5.78 -10.31
N VAL A 393 -1.35 4.92 -10.48
CA VAL A 393 -0.16 4.93 -9.62
C VAL A 393 0.68 6.17 -9.94
N VAL A 394 1.10 6.90 -8.91
CA VAL A 394 1.86 8.15 -9.04
C VAL A 394 3.13 8.12 -8.19
N GLY A 395 4.07 9.00 -8.49
CA GLY A 395 5.37 9.06 -7.82
C GLY A 395 6.12 10.34 -8.15
N LYS A 396 7.38 10.40 -7.68
CA LYS A 396 8.25 11.54 -7.98
C LYS A 396 8.49 11.67 -9.48
N HIS A 397 8.61 12.91 -9.94
CA HIS A 397 8.96 13.19 -11.33
C HIS A 397 10.25 12.45 -11.75
N GLY A 398 10.21 11.76 -12.88
CA GLY A 398 11.33 10.97 -13.41
C GLY A 398 11.52 9.57 -12.80
N GLU A 399 10.66 9.15 -11.86
CA GLU A 399 10.66 7.79 -11.32
C GLU A 399 9.62 6.91 -12.03
N GLU A 400 10.04 5.75 -12.53
CA GLU A 400 9.11 4.71 -13.02
C GLU A 400 8.50 3.89 -11.86
N ILE A 401 9.21 3.78 -10.75
CA ILE A 401 8.83 2.98 -9.59
C ILE A 401 9.03 3.84 -8.34
N TRP A 402 7.94 4.11 -7.63
CA TRP A 402 7.97 4.88 -6.38
C TRP A 402 7.32 4.06 -5.26
N THR A 403 8.15 3.42 -4.43
CA THR A 403 7.71 2.49 -3.38
C THR A 403 8.47 2.69 -2.08
N ASP A 404 7.88 2.25 -0.97
CA ASP A 404 8.52 2.23 0.34
C ASP A 404 8.99 0.82 0.77
N LYS A 405 9.51 0.71 2.01
CA LYS A 405 10.02 -0.54 2.61
C LYS A 405 8.99 -1.68 2.74
N TYR A 406 7.70 -1.40 2.55
CA TYR A 406 6.62 -2.38 2.61
C TYR A 406 6.04 -2.71 1.23
N GLY A 407 6.62 -2.20 0.14
CA GLY A 407 6.07 -2.39 -1.21
C GLY A 407 4.80 -1.57 -1.47
N ARG A 408 4.55 -0.51 -0.68
CA ARG A 408 3.41 0.40 -0.88
C ARG A 408 3.69 1.38 -2.00
N VAL A 409 2.65 1.79 -2.71
CA VAL A 409 2.72 2.84 -3.75
C VAL A 409 1.81 4.01 -3.40
N LYS A 410 1.93 5.13 -4.11
CA LYS A 410 0.97 6.23 -4.04
C LYS A 410 0.09 6.22 -5.27
N VAL A 411 -1.13 6.73 -5.15
CA VAL A 411 -2.13 6.73 -6.21
C VAL A 411 -2.83 8.07 -6.32
N GLN A 412 -3.35 8.40 -7.50
CA GLN A 412 -4.32 9.47 -7.67
C GLN A 412 -5.66 8.87 -8.09
N PHE A 413 -6.69 9.16 -7.29
CA PHE A 413 -8.06 8.79 -7.62
C PHE A 413 -8.64 9.68 -8.70
N HIS A 414 -9.54 9.14 -9.53
CA HIS A 414 -10.17 9.90 -10.63
C HIS A 414 -11.04 11.06 -10.17
N TRP A 415 -11.56 11.01 -8.94
CA TRP A 415 -12.36 12.08 -8.34
C TRP A 415 -11.51 13.13 -7.61
N ASP A 416 -10.20 12.88 -7.43
CA ASP A 416 -9.30 13.84 -6.79
C ASP A 416 -8.92 14.94 -7.78
N ARG A 417 -9.58 16.09 -7.61
CA ARG A 417 -9.39 17.28 -8.44
C ARG A 417 -8.24 18.17 -7.99
N ASP A 418 -7.79 18.01 -6.74
CA ASP A 418 -6.74 18.84 -6.14
C ASP A 418 -5.35 18.20 -6.33
N GLY A 419 -5.29 16.88 -6.56
CA GLY A 419 -4.08 16.12 -6.84
C GLY A 419 -3.39 16.50 -8.15
N LYS A 420 -2.05 16.52 -8.13
CA LYS A 420 -1.17 16.97 -9.24
C LYS A 420 -0.46 15.85 -9.99
N LYS A 421 -0.88 14.60 -9.77
CA LYS A 421 -0.25 13.37 -10.27
C LYS A 421 1.22 13.23 -9.87
N ASP A 422 1.52 13.58 -8.63
CA ASP A 422 2.87 13.56 -8.04
C ASP A 422 2.95 12.70 -6.78
N GLU A 423 4.10 12.69 -6.12
CA GLU A 423 4.32 11.94 -4.87
C GLU A 423 3.50 12.46 -3.68
N ASN A 424 2.68 13.50 -3.83
CA ASN A 424 1.86 14.08 -2.78
C ASN A 424 0.36 13.81 -2.97
N ALA A 425 -0.06 13.10 -4.03
CA ALA A 425 -1.48 12.88 -4.32
C ALA A 425 -2.20 12.05 -3.24
N SER A 426 -1.52 11.06 -2.65
CA SER A 426 -2.11 10.20 -1.59
C SER A 426 -1.12 9.78 -0.52
N CYS A 427 -1.64 9.10 0.50
CA CYS A 427 -0.85 8.31 1.43
C CYS A 427 -0.22 7.09 0.73
N TRP A 428 0.65 6.39 1.45
CA TRP A 428 1.19 5.09 1.00
C TRP A 428 0.12 4.00 1.12
N VAL A 429 -0.25 3.41 0.00
CA VAL A 429 -1.29 2.38 -0.13
C VAL A 429 -0.67 1.00 -0.25
N ARG A 430 -1.11 0.05 0.58
CA ARG A 430 -0.67 -1.35 0.51
C ARG A 430 -1.24 -2.03 -0.73
N THR A 431 -0.45 -2.93 -1.31
CA THR A 431 -0.85 -3.73 -2.48
C THR A 431 -1.01 -5.19 -2.08
N ALA A 432 -2.20 -5.75 -2.29
CA ALA A 432 -2.45 -7.16 -2.18
C ALA A 432 -1.61 -7.89 -3.24
N VAL A 433 -0.88 -8.90 -2.79
CA VAL A 433 -0.06 -9.74 -3.66
C VAL A 433 -0.64 -11.15 -3.72
N PRO A 434 -0.40 -11.92 -4.81
CA PRO A 434 -0.95 -13.26 -4.94
C PRO A 434 -0.52 -14.22 -3.83
N TRP A 435 0.69 -14.04 -3.28
CA TRP A 435 1.21 -14.88 -2.21
C TRP A 435 2.28 -14.17 -1.39
N SER A 436 2.21 -14.26 -0.06
CA SER A 436 3.18 -13.62 0.85
C SER A 436 3.43 -14.46 2.10
N GLY A 437 4.67 -14.39 2.61
CA GLY A 437 5.08 -14.95 3.89
C GLY A 437 6.25 -14.17 4.50
N LYS A 438 6.81 -14.68 5.60
CA LYS A 438 7.93 -14.02 6.31
C LYS A 438 9.21 -14.06 5.46
N ASN A 439 9.49 -12.98 4.72
CA ASN A 439 10.62 -12.85 3.79
C ASN A 439 10.60 -13.81 2.59
N TRP A 440 9.42 -14.22 2.13
CA TRP A 440 9.23 -15.03 0.92
C TRP A 440 7.85 -14.75 0.31
N GLY A 441 7.66 -14.99 -0.99
CA GLY A 441 6.37 -14.75 -1.67
C GLY A 441 6.55 -14.19 -3.09
N MET A 442 5.45 -13.69 -3.66
CA MET A 442 5.42 -13.02 -4.96
C MET A 442 5.34 -11.50 -4.76
N MET A 443 6.16 -10.73 -5.46
CA MET A 443 6.12 -9.28 -5.42
C MET A 443 6.40 -8.68 -6.80
N ALA A 444 5.41 -7.95 -7.32
CA ALA A 444 5.56 -7.05 -8.46
C ALA A 444 4.99 -5.69 -8.02
N VAL A 445 5.86 -4.69 -7.88
CA VAL A 445 5.45 -3.35 -7.42
C VAL A 445 4.76 -2.63 -8.59
N PRO A 446 3.52 -2.11 -8.40
CA PRO A 446 2.88 -1.27 -9.39
C PRO A 446 3.76 -0.08 -9.78
N ARG A 447 3.88 0.21 -11.08
CA ARG A 447 4.70 1.29 -11.62
C ARG A 447 3.89 2.55 -11.85
N VAL A 448 4.55 3.71 -11.82
CA VAL A 448 3.93 5.01 -12.12
C VAL A 448 3.24 4.97 -13.48
N GLY A 449 2.01 5.49 -13.56
CA GLY A 449 1.15 5.48 -14.74
C GLY A 449 0.29 4.23 -14.92
N GLN A 450 0.52 3.15 -14.14
CA GLN A 450 -0.33 1.96 -14.20
C GLN A 450 -1.64 2.16 -13.46
N GLU A 451 -2.72 1.54 -13.96
CA GLU A 451 -4.02 1.56 -13.31
C GLU A 451 -4.17 0.40 -12.33
N VAL A 452 -4.53 0.74 -11.10
CA VAL A 452 -4.73 -0.20 -9.99
C VAL A 452 -6.18 -0.19 -9.52
N VAL A 453 -6.65 -1.33 -9.01
CA VAL A 453 -7.95 -1.48 -8.37
C VAL A 453 -7.77 -1.26 -6.87
N VAL A 454 -8.49 -0.31 -6.30
CA VAL A 454 -8.44 0.08 -4.89
C VAL A 454 -9.75 -0.27 -4.20
N GLN A 455 -9.65 -0.97 -3.08
CA GLN A 455 -10.73 -1.18 -2.11
C GLN A 455 -10.44 -0.40 -0.83
N PHE A 456 -11.45 -0.23 0.03
CA PHE A 456 -11.34 0.49 1.29
C PHE A 456 -11.63 -0.46 2.47
N GLU A 457 -10.71 -0.54 3.44
CA GLU A 457 -10.87 -1.44 4.59
C GLU A 457 -12.11 -1.04 5.41
N ASN A 458 -13.05 -1.97 5.60
CA ASN A 458 -14.37 -1.71 6.21
C ASN A 458 -15.16 -0.58 5.52
N GLY A 459 -14.91 -0.33 4.23
CA GLY A 459 -15.55 0.73 3.46
C GLY A 459 -15.06 2.15 3.79
N ASP A 460 -14.02 2.29 4.63
CA ASP A 460 -13.52 3.56 5.13
C ASP A 460 -12.62 4.27 4.08
N PRO A 461 -13.03 5.42 3.51
CA PRO A 461 -12.24 6.14 2.51
C PRO A 461 -10.82 6.52 2.96
N ASP A 462 -10.60 6.60 4.28
CA ASP A 462 -9.30 6.87 4.90
C ASP A 462 -8.33 5.67 4.85
N ARG A 463 -8.81 4.47 4.47
CA ARG A 463 -8.03 3.21 4.50
C ARG A 463 -8.02 2.49 3.14
N PRO A 464 -7.39 3.07 2.11
CA PRO A 464 -7.26 2.42 0.83
C PRO A 464 -6.31 1.20 0.88
N ILE A 465 -6.63 0.18 0.11
CA ILE A 465 -5.80 -0.99 -0.17
C ILE A 465 -5.94 -1.36 -1.65
N ILE A 466 -4.84 -1.52 -2.37
CA ILE A 466 -4.85 -1.99 -3.75
C ILE A 466 -5.09 -3.50 -3.73
N THR A 467 -6.07 -3.98 -4.49
CA THR A 467 -6.45 -5.40 -4.55
C THR A 467 -6.20 -6.04 -5.92
N GLY A 468 -5.84 -5.25 -6.93
CA GLY A 468 -5.55 -5.75 -8.26
C GLY A 468 -5.04 -4.66 -9.21
N MET A 469 -4.84 -5.04 -10.47
CA MET A 469 -4.37 -4.17 -11.54
C MET A 469 -5.14 -4.48 -12.81
N VAL A 470 -5.32 -3.49 -13.68
CA VAL A 470 -6.07 -3.63 -14.93
C VAL A 470 -5.31 -3.03 -16.10
N TYR A 471 -5.48 -3.64 -17.28
CA TYR A 471 -5.06 -3.07 -18.56
C TYR A 471 -6.10 -2.07 -19.05
N ASN A 472 -5.67 -1.06 -19.81
CA ASN A 472 -6.54 0.00 -20.29
C ASN A 472 -6.12 0.53 -21.68
N GLY A 473 -6.61 1.72 -22.04
CA GLY A 473 -6.31 2.41 -23.31
C GLY A 473 -4.82 2.63 -23.55
N ASP A 474 -4.05 2.92 -22.50
CA ASP A 474 -2.64 3.28 -22.59
C ASP A 474 -1.74 2.12 -22.17
N THR A 475 -2.09 1.45 -21.07
CA THR A 475 -1.43 0.23 -20.59
C THR A 475 -2.05 -0.99 -21.28
N LYS A 476 -1.53 -1.34 -22.46
CA LYS A 476 -2.02 -2.49 -23.27
C LYS A 476 -1.55 -3.84 -22.71
N VAL A 477 -2.29 -4.88 -23.05
CA VAL A 477 -1.92 -6.28 -22.78
C VAL A 477 -0.57 -6.65 -23.44
N PRO A 478 0.24 -7.56 -22.84
CA PRO A 478 1.58 -7.88 -23.34
C PRO A 478 1.62 -8.53 -24.73
N HIS A 479 0.56 -9.25 -25.09
CA HIS A 479 0.37 -9.91 -26.38
C HIS A 479 -0.96 -9.45 -26.99
N PRO A 480 -1.00 -9.12 -28.29
CA PRO A 480 -2.23 -8.61 -28.92
C PRO A 480 -3.40 -9.59 -28.80
N LEU A 481 -4.52 -9.09 -28.27
CA LEU A 481 -5.79 -9.82 -28.20
C LEU A 481 -6.78 -9.28 -29.25
N PRO A 482 -7.66 -10.13 -29.81
CA PRO A 482 -7.91 -11.53 -29.44
C PRO A 482 -7.00 -12.56 -30.14
N ALA A 483 -6.06 -12.15 -30.99
CA ALA A 483 -5.25 -13.05 -31.81
C ALA A 483 -4.47 -14.11 -31.00
N ASN A 484 -4.03 -13.77 -29.78
CA ASN A 484 -3.23 -14.62 -28.91
C ASN A 484 -4.00 -15.06 -27.64
N GLN A 485 -5.30 -15.32 -27.75
CA GLN A 485 -6.17 -15.65 -26.60
C GLN A 485 -5.81 -16.94 -25.84
N THR A 486 -4.97 -17.80 -26.42
CA THR A 486 -4.47 -19.05 -25.82
C THR A 486 -3.13 -18.88 -25.10
N GLN A 487 -2.55 -17.67 -25.08
CA GLN A 487 -1.30 -17.38 -24.40
C GLN A 487 -1.53 -16.93 -22.95
N MET A 488 -0.71 -17.43 -22.04
CA MET A 488 -0.62 -16.93 -20.67
C MET A 488 0.84 -16.75 -20.26
N GLY A 489 1.14 -15.77 -19.41
CA GLY A 489 2.53 -15.57 -19.00
C GLY A 489 2.79 -14.36 -18.12
N LEU A 490 4.07 -14.20 -17.81
CA LEU A 490 4.66 -13.10 -17.07
C LEU A 490 5.69 -12.41 -17.96
N LYS A 491 5.47 -11.15 -18.29
CA LYS A 491 6.40 -10.32 -19.06
C LYS A 491 6.81 -9.11 -18.24
N THR A 492 8.11 -8.91 -18.06
CA THR A 492 8.67 -7.76 -17.36
C THR A 492 8.98 -6.62 -18.33
N ASN A 493 9.42 -5.48 -17.81
CA ASN A 493 10.02 -4.42 -18.61
C ASN A 493 11.25 -3.91 -17.85
N THR A 494 12.39 -3.80 -18.52
CA THR A 494 13.61 -3.21 -17.95
C THR A 494 13.30 -1.82 -17.39
N SER A 495 13.91 -1.47 -16.26
CA SER A 495 13.74 -0.18 -15.59
C SER A 495 15.12 0.34 -15.17
N LYS A 496 15.44 1.63 -15.34
CA LYS A 496 14.61 2.72 -15.91
C LYS A 496 14.74 2.85 -17.43
N ASP A 497 13.82 3.59 -18.05
CA ASP A 497 13.78 3.98 -19.47
C ASP A 497 13.62 2.78 -20.42
N GLY A 498 12.68 1.89 -20.11
CA GLY A 498 12.64 0.52 -20.63
C GLY A 498 12.88 0.33 -22.14
N GLY A 499 13.72 -0.66 -22.48
CA GLY A 499 14.08 -1.06 -23.84
C GLY A 499 14.37 -2.56 -24.00
N GLY A 500 13.96 -3.38 -23.03
CA GLY A 500 14.20 -4.83 -22.98
C GLY A 500 13.26 -5.53 -21.99
N PHE A 501 13.19 -6.87 -22.01
CA PHE A 501 12.30 -7.63 -21.14
C PHE A 501 12.74 -9.08 -20.89
N SER A 502 12.38 -9.59 -19.71
CA SER A 502 12.37 -11.03 -19.42
C SER A 502 10.93 -11.54 -19.48
N GLU A 503 10.74 -12.78 -19.92
CA GLU A 503 9.42 -13.36 -20.14
C GLU A 503 9.39 -14.86 -19.82
N LEU A 504 8.31 -15.29 -19.16
CA LEU A 504 7.89 -16.69 -19.13
C LEU A 504 6.49 -16.76 -19.72
N ILE A 505 6.34 -17.45 -20.85
CA ILE A 505 5.07 -17.58 -21.57
C ILE A 505 4.78 -19.05 -21.88
N PHE A 506 3.50 -19.38 -21.78
CA PHE A 506 2.89 -20.66 -22.15
C PHE A 506 1.90 -20.39 -23.29
N GLU A 507 2.00 -21.17 -24.36
CA GLU A 507 1.06 -21.18 -25.48
C GLU A 507 0.29 -22.50 -25.46
N ASP A 508 -1.03 -22.41 -25.33
CA ASP A 508 -1.94 -23.56 -25.29
C ASP A 508 -2.69 -23.77 -26.62
N LYS A 509 -2.25 -23.11 -27.70
CA LYS A 509 -2.78 -23.38 -29.03
C LYS A 509 -2.42 -24.80 -29.43
N LYS A 510 -3.46 -25.63 -29.57
CA LYS A 510 -3.36 -27.02 -29.97
C LYS A 510 -2.44 -27.23 -31.19
N ASP A 511 -1.56 -28.23 -31.09
CA ASP A 511 -0.57 -28.63 -32.10
C ASP A 511 0.49 -27.54 -32.42
N ALA A 512 0.58 -26.51 -31.58
CA ALA A 512 1.52 -25.40 -31.67
C ALA A 512 1.98 -24.92 -30.28
N GLU A 513 1.85 -25.78 -29.27
CA GLU A 513 2.15 -25.48 -27.88
C GLU A 513 3.64 -25.20 -27.69
N PHE A 514 3.95 -24.22 -26.86
CA PHE A 514 5.32 -23.98 -26.43
C PHE A 514 5.39 -23.34 -25.05
N VAL A 515 6.53 -23.53 -24.40
CA VAL A 515 6.95 -22.75 -23.25
C VAL A 515 8.22 -22.02 -23.62
N ARG A 516 8.25 -20.69 -23.44
CA ARG A 516 9.45 -19.89 -23.66
C ARG A 516 9.83 -19.15 -22.40
N LEU A 517 11.10 -19.34 -22.01
CA LEU A 517 11.77 -18.53 -21.01
C LEU A 517 12.81 -17.64 -21.71
N GLN A 518 12.58 -16.34 -21.68
CA GLN A 518 13.51 -15.32 -22.15
C GLN A 518 14.13 -14.59 -20.95
N SER A 519 15.47 -14.49 -20.92
CA SER A 519 16.18 -13.58 -20.03
C SER A 519 16.78 -12.44 -20.85
N GLU A 520 16.52 -11.19 -20.44
CA GLU A 520 17.10 -10.01 -21.08
C GLU A 520 18.63 -9.99 -21.00
N ARG A 521 19.22 -10.53 -19.93
CA ARG A 521 20.68 -10.48 -19.72
C ARG A 521 21.25 -11.79 -19.19
N ASP A 522 21.27 -11.96 -17.87
CA ASP A 522 21.88 -13.12 -17.22
C ASP A 522 20.80 -14.18 -16.94
N PHE A 523 21.08 -15.45 -17.23
CA PHE A 523 20.28 -16.58 -16.76
C PHE A 523 21.13 -17.47 -15.86
N ARG A 524 20.67 -17.72 -14.62
CA ARG A 524 21.35 -18.58 -13.65
C ARG A 524 20.37 -19.65 -13.16
N GLN A 525 20.73 -20.91 -13.34
CA GLN A 525 19.98 -22.05 -12.85
C GLN A 525 20.77 -22.74 -11.73
N ILE A 526 20.19 -22.83 -10.54
CA ILE A 526 20.79 -23.50 -9.37
C ILE A 526 19.84 -24.60 -8.92
N VAL A 527 20.30 -25.86 -9.02
CA VAL A 527 19.54 -27.03 -8.59
C VAL A 527 20.26 -27.67 -7.42
N LYS A 528 19.58 -27.76 -6.27
CA LYS A 528 20.21 -28.24 -5.01
C LYS A 528 20.25 -29.76 -4.86
N ASN A 529 19.58 -30.50 -5.74
CA ASN A 529 19.58 -31.96 -5.71
C ASN A 529 19.68 -32.52 -7.13
N ASN A 530 18.57 -32.92 -7.74
CA ASN A 530 18.57 -33.57 -9.05
C ASN A 530 17.95 -32.67 -10.12
N ALA A 531 18.53 -32.69 -11.33
CA ALA A 531 17.96 -32.12 -12.55
C ALA A 531 17.88 -33.21 -13.61
N GLU A 532 16.70 -33.40 -14.20
CA GLU A 532 16.45 -34.36 -15.29
C GLU A 532 15.83 -33.63 -16.47
N ILE A 533 16.32 -33.88 -17.67
CA ILE A 533 15.80 -33.30 -18.92
C ILE A 533 15.58 -34.44 -19.91
N THR A 534 14.33 -34.60 -20.34
CA THR A 534 13.92 -35.60 -21.34
C THR A 534 13.23 -34.89 -22.49
N VAL A 535 13.63 -35.21 -23.73
CA VAL A 535 13.15 -34.54 -24.94
C VAL A 535 12.62 -35.57 -25.93
N GLY A 536 11.45 -35.30 -26.52
CA GLY A 536 10.86 -36.14 -27.57
C GLY A 536 10.15 -37.40 -27.06
N LEU A 537 9.25 -37.28 -26.07
CA LEU A 537 8.45 -38.39 -25.51
C LEU A 537 7.44 -38.95 -26.52
N GLU A 538 6.24 -38.38 -26.61
CA GLU A 538 5.19 -38.81 -27.54
C GLU A 538 5.57 -38.50 -29.00
N HIS A 539 6.48 -37.54 -29.20
CA HIS A 539 6.96 -37.06 -30.50
C HIS A 539 8.42 -37.49 -30.81
N LYS A 540 8.75 -38.78 -30.59
CA LYS A 540 10.13 -39.32 -30.70
C LYS A 540 10.88 -39.00 -31.98
N LYS A 541 10.18 -38.90 -33.11
CA LYS A 541 10.80 -38.66 -34.43
C LYS A 541 11.21 -37.20 -34.65
N GLU A 542 10.56 -36.26 -33.96
CA GLU A 542 10.74 -34.82 -34.16
C GLU A 542 11.45 -34.15 -32.97
N GLY A 543 11.57 -34.84 -31.83
CA GLY A 543 12.27 -34.34 -30.66
C GLY A 543 13.76 -34.10 -30.93
N PHE A 544 14.25 -32.90 -30.65
CA PHE A 544 15.66 -32.54 -30.74
C PHE A 544 16.08 -31.66 -29.57
N PHE A 545 17.35 -31.77 -29.15
CA PHE A 545 17.97 -30.85 -28.20
C PHE A 545 19.10 -30.11 -28.92
N LYS A 546 19.00 -28.77 -29.01
CA LYS A 546 20.00 -27.92 -29.65
C LYS A 546 20.53 -26.90 -28.66
N GLN A 547 21.85 -26.85 -28.52
CA GLN A 547 22.56 -25.82 -27.76
C GLN A 547 23.50 -25.07 -28.70
N THR A 548 23.49 -23.74 -28.66
CA THR A 548 24.41 -22.88 -29.41
C THR A 548 25.02 -21.89 -28.45
N ILE A 549 26.36 -21.85 -28.39
CA ILE A 549 27.13 -21.02 -27.47
C ILE A 549 28.14 -20.25 -28.30
N HIS A 550 28.09 -18.92 -28.25
CA HIS A 550 29.04 -18.06 -28.95
C HIS A 550 30.35 -17.88 -28.17
N GLY A 551 30.29 -18.03 -26.84
CA GLY A 551 31.44 -17.99 -25.95
C GLY A 551 31.99 -19.37 -25.61
N ASN A 552 32.49 -19.52 -24.38
CA ASN A 552 33.01 -20.79 -23.86
C ASN A 552 31.91 -21.67 -23.25
N LYS A 553 32.10 -22.99 -23.35
CA LYS A 553 31.41 -23.99 -22.52
C LYS A 553 32.43 -24.62 -21.58
N THR A 554 32.13 -24.61 -20.29
CA THR A 554 32.90 -25.32 -19.27
C THR A 554 31.97 -26.30 -18.58
N GLU A 555 32.42 -27.55 -18.44
CA GLU A 555 31.69 -28.62 -17.79
C GLU A 555 32.63 -29.30 -16.80
N THR A 556 32.21 -29.38 -15.53
CA THR A 556 33.01 -29.91 -14.44
C THR A 556 32.16 -30.90 -13.66
N ILE A 557 32.62 -32.15 -13.57
CA ILE A 557 32.08 -33.18 -12.69
C ILE A 557 33.13 -33.39 -11.60
N ASN A 558 32.82 -32.96 -10.38
CA ASN A 558 33.76 -33.09 -9.26
C ASN A 558 33.85 -34.55 -8.78
N GLU A 559 32.71 -35.23 -8.73
CA GLU A 559 32.58 -36.61 -8.26
C GLU A 559 31.55 -37.34 -9.13
N GLY A 560 31.78 -38.63 -9.36
CA GLY A 560 30.93 -39.49 -10.19
C GLY A 560 31.42 -39.65 -11.62
N ASP A 561 30.54 -40.18 -12.46
CA ASP A 561 30.86 -40.63 -13.82
C ASP A 561 30.23 -39.71 -14.88
N HIS A 562 30.88 -39.62 -16.04
CA HIS A 562 30.32 -39.02 -17.26
C HIS A 562 30.05 -40.12 -18.28
N GLN A 563 28.79 -40.37 -18.60
CA GLN A 563 28.40 -41.33 -19.63
C GLN A 563 27.77 -40.63 -20.83
N PHE A 564 28.24 -40.95 -22.03
CA PHE A 564 27.67 -40.51 -23.30
C PHE A 564 27.40 -41.73 -24.19
N THR A 565 26.19 -41.83 -24.75
CA THR A 565 25.77 -42.98 -25.56
C THR A 565 24.99 -42.50 -26.79
N VAL A 566 25.43 -42.91 -27.98
CA VAL A 566 24.67 -42.80 -29.24
C VAL A 566 24.21 -44.20 -29.63
N ALA A 567 23.01 -44.60 -29.19
CA ALA A 567 22.51 -45.96 -29.42
C ALA A 567 22.26 -46.27 -30.90
N LYS A 568 21.91 -45.26 -31.69
CA LYS A 568 21.73 -45.34 -33.15
C LYS A 568 22.21 -44.04 -33.78
N GLY A 569 22.91 -44.14 -34.91
CA GLY A 569 23.43 -42.99 -35.64
C GLY A 569 24.95 -42.88 -35.54
N ALA A 570 25.45 -41.65 -35.68
CA ALA A 570 26.88 -41.36 -35.70
C ALA A 570 27.20 -40.17 -34.80
N GLU A 571 28.42 -40.17 -34.24
CA GLU A 571 29.00 -39.02 -33.57
C GLU A 571 29.98 -38.30 -34.52
N LYS A 572 29.98 -36.97 -34.50
CA LYS A 572 30.96 -36.15 -35.22
C LYS A 572 31.54 -35.09 -34.29
N ILE A 573 32.86 -35.06 -34.18
CA ILE A 573 33.60 -34.08 -33.37
C ILE A 573 34.57 -33.31 -34.28
N ASP A 574 34.32 -32.01 -34.46
CA ASP A 574 35.19 -31.10 -35.20
C ASP A 574 35.89 -30.14 -34.23
N ILE A 575 37.21 -30.26 -34.06
CA ILE A 575 38.02 -29.38 -33.21
C ILE A 575 38.99 -28.61 -34.09
N ALA A 576 38.81 -27.29 -34.19
CA ALA A 576 39.58 -26.44 -35.11
C ALA A 576 41.04 -26.22 -34.66
N LYS A 577 41.33 -26.36 -33.37
CA LYS A 577 42.67 -26.16 -32.79
C LYS A 577 43.12 -27.41 -32.03
N ASN A 578 43.24 -27.33 -30.72
CA ASN A 578 43.87 -28.37 -29.91
C ASN A 578 42.80 -29.23 -29.21
N ARG A 579 43.11 -30.52 -29.09
CA ARG A 579 42.44 -31.44 -28.17
C ARG A 579 43.50 -31.94 -27.19
N ASP A 580 43.37 -31.55 -25.94
CA ASP A 580 44.20 -32.05 -24.84
C ASP A 580 43.38 -33.06 -24.02
N THR A 581 43.95 -34.22 -23.70
CA THR A 581 43.26 -35.28 -22.95
C THR A 581 44.24 -35.89 -21.95
N THR A 582 43.83 -35.98 -20.69
CA THR A 582 44.58 -36.64 -19.61
C THR A 582 43.68 -37.66 -18.97
N ILE A 583 44.11 -38.93 -18.97
CA ILE A 583 43.39 -40.04 -18.36
C ILE A 583 44.21 -40.51 -17.16
N GLY A 584 43.66 -40.36 -15.96
CA GLY A 584 44.34 -40.78 -14.72
C GLY A 584 44.34 -42.30 -14.52
N GLY A 585 43.38 -43.00 -15.13
CA GLY A 585 43.25 -44.46 -15.14
C GLY A 585 43.61 -45.07 -16.49
N SER A 586 42.77 -45.98 -16.98
CA SER A 586 42.91 -46.62 -18.29
C SER A 586 42.08 -45.91 -19.37
N ASP A 587 42.63 -45.80 -20.58
CA ASP A 587 41.89 -45.44 -21.80
C ASP A 587 41.74 -46.71 -22.66
N ALA A 588 40.52 -47.13 -22.93
CA ALA A 588 40.21 -48.35 -23.68
C ALA A 588 39.37 -48.01 -24.92
N LEU A 589 39.87 -48.42 -26.09
CA LEU A 589 39.24 -48.16 -27.38
C LEU A 589 39.00 -49.48 -28.12
N THR A 590 37.72 -49.79 -28.37
CA THR A 590 37.31 -50.91 -29.22
C THR A 590 36.69 -50.35 -30.49
N ILE A 591 37.13 -50.85 -31.64
CA ILE A 591 36.61 -50.47 -32.96
C ILE A 591 36.31 -51.75 -33.71
N ASP A 592 35.03 -52.00 -33.99
CA ASP A 592 34.57 -53.25 -34.62
C ASP A 592 34.91 -53.32 -36.13
N ALA A 593 35.18 -52.15 -36.73
CA ALA A 593 35.54 -52.00 -38.13
C ALA A 593 36.88 -51.28 -38.25
N ASP A 594 36.95 -50.20 -39.05
CA ASP A 594 38.21 -49.55 -39.38
C ASP A 594 38.55 -48.38 -38.44
N GLN A 595 39.80 -48.34 -37.97
CA GLN A 595 40.40 -47.13 -37.41
C GLN A 595 41.31 -46.47 -38.45
N LYS A 596 40.97 -45.24 -38.87
CA LYS A 596 41.83 -44.44 -39.75
C LYS A 596 42.41 -43.25 -38.99
N MET A 597 43.74 -43.21 -38.87
CA MET A 597 44.48 -42.08 -38.29
C MET A 597 45.35 -41.41 -39.37
N THR A 598 45.28 -40.08 -39.48
CA THR A 598 46.13 -39.30 -40.39
C THR A 598 46.75 -38.14 -39.64
N ILE A 599 48.05 -38.18 -39.46
CA ILE A 599 48.82 -37.15 -38.75
C ILE A 599 49.71 -36.45 -39.78
N LYS A 600 49.46 -35.16 -40.02
CA LYS A 600 50.29 -34.34 -40.93
C LYS A 600 51.60 -33.87 -40.29
N GLY A 601 51.62 -33.80 -38.96
CA GLY A 601 52.81 -33.48 -38.16
C GLY A 601 53.54 -34.71 -37.66
N GLY A 602 54.22 -34.59 -36.52
CA GLY A 602 54.85 -35.73 -35.83
C GLY A 602 53.88 -36.44 -34.88
N GLN A 603 54.10 -37.74 -34.67
CA GLN A 603 53.50 -38.52 -33.59
C GLN A 603 54.60 -38.96 -32.63
N THR A 604 54.36 -38.85 -31.32
CA THR A 604 55.27 -39.37 -30.30
C THR A 604 54.48 -40.22 -29.32
N THR A 605 54.95 -41.44 -29.08
CA THR A 605 54.37 -42.38 -28.13
C THR A 605 55.44 -42.73 -27.10
N SER A 606 55.16 -42.50 -25.82
CA SER A 606 56.08 -42.81 -24.72
C SER A 606 55.43 -43.82 -23.78
N ILE A 607 56.02 -45.00 -23.65
CA ILE A 607 55.50 -46.11 -22.86
C ILE A 607 56.60 -46.56 -21.90
N THR A 608 56.31 -46.53 -20.60
CA THR A 608 57.31 -46.78 -19.54
C THR A 608 57.41 -48.23 -19.11
N LYS A 609 56.41 -49.05 -19.44
CA LYS A 609 56.38 -50.49 -19.14
C LYS A 609 56.44 -51.29 -20.44
N ALA A 610 55.34 -51.93 -20.84
CA ALA A 610 55.28 -52.79 -22.00
C ALA A 610 54.50 -52.12 -23.13
N TYR A 611 54.97 -52.33 -24.36
CA TYR A 611 54.24 -52.03 -25.58
C TYR A 611 54.14 -53.31 -26.40
N GLU A 612 52.91 -53.79 -26.60
CA GLU A 612 52.62 -55.01 -27.34
C GLU A 612 51.87 -54.66 -28.62
N ILE A 613 52.33 -55.23 -29.74
CA ILE A 613 51.65 -55.17 -31.03
C ILE A 613 51.42 -56.61 -31.44
N ASP A 614 50.17 -57.07 -31.38
CA ASP A 614 49.74 -58.34 -31.95
C ASP A 614 48.93 -58.06 -33.21
N VAL A 615 49.37 -58.63 -34.35
CA VAL A 615 48.74 -58.42 -35.66
C VAL A 615 48.54 -59.78 -36.32
N GLY A 616 47.29 -60.19 -36.46
CA GLY A 616 46.94 -61.52 -36.98
C GLY A 616 47.29 -61.77 -38.45
N ALA A 617 47.55 -60.72 -39.24
CA ALA A 617 47.92 -60.84 -40.66
C ALA A 617 49.32 -60.27 -40.95
N ALA A 618 49.42 -58.97 -41.28
CA ALA A 618 50.68 -58.34 -41.65
C ALA A 618 50.88 -57.03 -40.89
N LEU A 619 52.03 -56.90 -40.24
CA LEU A 619 52.53 -55.64 -39.71
C LEU A 619 53.51 -55.02 -40.71
N GLU A 620 53.10 -53.93 -41.37
CA GLU A 620 53.98 -53.16 -42.25
C GLU A 620 54.47 -51.89 -41.55
N VAL A 621 55.79 -51.75 -41.42
CA VAL A 621 56.44 -50.51 -40.97
C VAL A 621 57.29 -49.99 -42.12
N SER A 622 56.88 -48.87 -42.71
CA SER A 622 57.61 -48.25 -43.82
C SER A 622 57.99 -46.80 -43.50
N ALA A 623 59.19 -46.41 -43.91
CA ALA A 623 59.68 -45.04 -43.81
C ALA A 623 60.51 -44.70 -45.04
N LYS A 624 60.36 -43.48 -45.57
CA LYS A 624 61.07 -43.06 -46.79
C LYS A 624 62.58 -42.92 -46.59
N SER A 625 63.02 -42.55 -45.39
CA SER A 625 64.41 -42.22 -45.10
C SER A 625 65.11 -43.24 -44.22
N LYS A 626 64.47 -43.65 -43.11
CA LYS A 626 65.15 -44.44 -42.08
C LYS A 626 64.17 -45.11 -41.13
N ILE A 627 64.46 -46.36 -40.76
CA ILE A 627 63.85 -47.08 -39.64
C ILE A 627 64.96 -47.39 -38.63
N THR A 628 64.70 -47.20 -37.34
CA THR A 628 65.68 -47.46 -36.28
C THR A 628 65.00 -48.15 -35.10
N LEU A 629 65.53 -49.31 -34.71
CA LEU A 629 65.19 -50.01 -33.48
C LEU A 629 66.37 -49.88 -32.53
N LYS A 630 66.18 -49.33 -31.34
CA LYS A 630 67.25 -49.12 -30.36
C LYS A 630 66.85 -49.69 -29.00
N CYS A 631 67.76 -50.42 -28.37
CA CYS A 631 67.62 -50.92 -27.01
C CYS A 631 68.93 -50.65 -26.26
N GLY A 632 68.95 -49.65 -25.37
CA GLY A 632 70.17 -49.21 -24.69
C GLY A 632 71.30 -48.86 -25.68
N GLY A 633 72.44 -49.54 -25.57
CA GLY A 633 73.58 -49.41 -26.49
C GLY A 633 73.44 -50.17 -27.82
N SER A 634 72.44 -51.06 -27.94
CA SER A 634 72.21 -51.87 -29.14
C SER A 634 71.25 -51.19 -30.12
N LYS A 635 71.50 -51.35 -31.42
CA LYS A 635 70.76 -50.65 -32.47
C LYS A 635 70.70 -51.46 -33.77
N ILE A 636 69.52 -51.52 -34.37
CA ILE A 636 69.29 -51.93 -35.76
C ILE A 636 68.84 -50.69 -36.51
N GLU A 637 69.57 -50.34 -37.56
CA GLU A 637 69.28 -49.18 -38.40
C GLU A 637 69.11 -49.61 -39.84
N MET A 638 67.96 -49.32 -40.44
CA MET A 638 67.67 -49.54 -41.84
C MET A 638 67.51 -48.20 -42.56
N THR A 639 68.21 -48.06 -43.67
CA THR A 639 68.06 -46.99 -44.65
C THR A 639 67.72 -47.65 -46.00
N PRO A 640 67.31 -46.89 -47.03
CA PRO A 640 67.01 -47.45 -48.34
C PRO A 640 68.13 -48.32 -48.96
N THR A 641 69.39 -48.14 -48.55
CA THR A 641 70.54 -48.84 -49.13
C THR A 641 71.32 -49.73 -48.16
N LYS A 642 71.06 -49.65 -46.84
CA LYS A 642 71.87 -50.34 -45.83
C LYS A 642 71.06 -50.72 -44.58
N VAL A 643 71.28 -51.93 -44.09
CA VAL A 643 70.93 -52.35 -42.73
C VAL A 643 72.22 -52.46 -41.90
N THR A 644 72.28 -51.80 -40.76
CA THR A 644 73.40 -51.86 -39.81
C THR A 644 72.91 -52.39 -38.47
N ILE A 645 73.58 -53.42 -37.95
CA ILE A 645 73.36 -53.93 -36.59
C ILE A 645 74.59 -53.56 -35.75
N SER A 646 74.40 -52.83 -34.67
CA SER A 646 75.45 -52.40 -33.75
C SER A 646 75.09 -52.83 -32.32
N THR A 647 75.93 -53.63 -31.69
CA THR A 647 75.71 -54.22 -30.36
C THR A 647 77.03 -54.78 -29.83
N THR A 648 77.10 -55.15 -28.55
CA THR A 648 78.27 -55.79 -27.94
C THR A 648 78.45 -57.24 -28.39
N GLN A 649 77.34 -57.97 -28.59
CA GLN A 649 77.32 -59.34 -29.05
C GLN A 649 76.16 -59.55 -30.04
N ILE A 650 76.43 -60.32 -31.10
CA ILE A 650 75.41 -60.85 -32.02
C ILE A 650 75.54 -62.36 -32.01
N ASP A 651 74.48 -63.06 -31.60
CA ASP A 651 74.35 -64.50 -31.78
C ASP A 651 73.39 -64.78 -32.93
N ILE A 652 73.86 -65.46 -33.98
CA ILE A 652 73.02 -65.93 -35.08
C ILE A 652 72.92 -67.45 -34.97
N LYS A 653 71.76 -67.94 -34.53
CA LYS A 653 71.45 -69.37 -34.38
C LYS A 653 70.36 -69.72 -35.39
N ALA A 654 70.60 -70.72 -36.24
CA ALA A 654 69.60 -71.26 -37.16
C ALA A 654 69.53 -72.78 -36.98
N GLU A 655 68.31 -73.33 -36.90
CA GLU A 655 68.11 -74.76 -36.63
C GLU A 655 68.36 -75.65 -37.85
N ALA A 656 68.25 -75.11 -39.07
CA ALA A 656 68.51 -75.85 -40.31
C ALA A 656 69.65 -75.25 -41.14
N THR A 657 69.50 -74.02 -41.64
CA THR A 657 70.54 -73.37 -42.46
C THR A 657 70.51 -71.86 -42.24
N ALA A 658 71.65 -71.29 -41.86
CA ALA A 658 71.89 -69.87 -42.01
C ALA A 658 72.68 -69.64 -43.31
N ARG A 659 72.16 -68.81 -44.23
CA ARG A 659 72.88 -68.39 -45.44
C ARG A 659 73.19 -66.90 -45.35
N LEU A 660 74.46 -66.56 -45.52
CA LEU A 660 74.92 -65.18 -45.72
C LEU A 660 75.46 -65.09 -47.14
N THR A 661 74.80 -64.33 -48.01
CA THR A 661 75.18 -64.17 -49.41
C THR A 661 75.28 -62.69 -49.74
N ALA A 662 76.31 -62.29 -50.48
CA ALA A 662 76.47 -60.95 -51.01
C ALA A 662 76.86 -61.04 -52.49
N ASN A 663 76.18 -60.28 -53.36
CA ASN A 663 76.50 -60.26 -54.80
C ASN A 663 77.85 -59.60 -55.10
N GLY A 664 78.29 -58.67 -54.24
CA GLY A 664 79.60 -58.02 -54.32
C GLY A 664 80.63 -58.74 -53.44
N GLN A 665 80.82 -58.24 -52.22
CA GLN A 665 81.81 -58.75 -51.28
C GLN A 665 81.17 -59.10 -49.93
N LEU A 666 81.48 -60.29 -49.41
CA LEU A 666 81.21 -60.66 -48.03
C LEU A 666 82.50 -60.50 -47.22
N LYS A 667 82.47 -59.70 -46.14
CA LYS A 667 83.63 -59.39 -45.30
C LYS A 667 83.33 -59.73 -43.84
N MET A 668 84.17 -60.56 -43.23
CA MET A 668 84.09 -60.93 -41.81
C MET A 668 85.42 -60.57 -41.14
N GLU A 669 85.42 -59.60 -40.21
CA GLU A 669 86.63 -59.10 -39.57
C GLU A 669 86.45 -59.08 -38.05
N GLY A 670 87.41 -59.69 -37.33
CA GLY A 670 87.50 -59.63 -35.87
C GLY A 670 88.85 -59.05 -35.46
N LYS A 671 88.86 -58.07 -34.55
CA LYS A 671 90.11 -57.47 -34.06
C LYS A 671 90.88 -58.36 -33.07
N GLY A 672 90.19 -59.31 -32.43
CA GLY A 672 90.78 -60.30 -31.51
C GLY A 672 90.96 -61.65 -32.19
N GLN A 673 89.93 -62.50 -32.13
CA GLN A 673 89.89 -63.81 -32.78
C GLN A 673 88.62 -63.92 -33.64
N ALA A 674 88.76 -64.40 -34.86
CA ALA A 674 87.66 -64.90 -35.68
C ALA A 674 87.80 -66.42 -35.79
N ALA A 675 86.79 -67.17 -35.36
CA ALA A 675 86.78 -68.63 -35.40
C ALA A 675 85.57 -69.11 -36.21
N LEU A 676 85.82 -69.95 -37.21
CA LEU A 676 84.79 -70.73 -37.89
C LEU A 676 85.03 -72.20 -37.55
N LYS A 677 83.98 -72.89 -37.09
CA LYS A 677 84.04 -74.29 -36.68
C LYS A 677 82.83 -75.04 -37.23
N GLY A 678 83.09 -76.12 -37.97
CA GLY A 678 82.07 -77.09 -38.36
C GLY A 678 82.35 -78.42 -37.66
N ALA A 679 81.33 -79.05 -37.07
CA ALA A 679 81.48 -80.35 -36.40
C ALA A 679 81.57 -81.52 -37.39
N GLY A 680 80.88 -81.42 -38.53
CA GLY A 680 80.96 -82.39 -39.63
C GLY A 680 82.02 -81.99 -40.66
N MET A 681 81.71 -80.99 -41.48
CA MET A 681 82.59 -80.47 -42.52
C MET A 681 82.55 -78.93 -42.51
N LEU A 682 83.72 -78.30 -42.51
CA LEU A 682 83.88 -76.89 -42.83
C LEU A 682 84.47 -76.79 -44.24
N LYS A 683 83.71 -76.25 -45.19
CA LYS A 683 84.11 -76.11 -46.58
C LYS A 683 84.34 -74.64 -46.90
N LEU A 684 85.55 -74.29 -47.35
CA LEU A 684 85.91 -72.96 -47.83
C LEU A 684 86.34 -73.08 -49.30
N GLU A 685 85.47 -72.66 -50.21
CA GLU A 685 85.69 -72.77 -51.65
C GLU A 685 85.60 -71.39 -52.30
N GLY A 686 86.61 -71.05 -53.10
CA GLY A 686 86.64 -69.86 -53.94
C GLY A 686 86.68 -70.28 -55.40
N GLY A 687 85.82 -69.70 -56.25
CA GLY A 687 85.72 -70.06 -57.67
C GLY A 687 86.93 -69.65 -58.52
N GLY A 688 87.76 -68.72 -58.03
CA GLY A 688 89.01 -68.31 -58.69
C GLY A 688 90.25 -68.55 -57.82
N MET A 689 90.27 -67.99 -56.61
CA MET A 689 91.40 -68.12 -55.67
C MET A 689 90.90 -68.06 -54.22
N THR A 690 91.36 -68.99 -53.39
CA THR A 690 91.19 -68.94 -51.93
C THR A 690 92.56 -68.65 -51.30
N GLN A 691 92.71 -67.52 -50.61
CA GLN A 691 93.95 -67.18 -49.91
C GLN A 691 93.75 -67.19 -48.39
N LEU A 692 94.62 -67.90 -47.69
CA LEU A 692 94.76 -67.85 -46.23
C LEU A 692 96.12 -67.22 -45.92
N LYS A 693 96.12 -66.07 -45.25
CA LYS A 693 97.33 -65.29 -44.96
C LYS A 693 97.37 -64.92 -43.48
N SER A 694 98.50 -65.17 -42.83
CA SER A 694 98.78 -64.76 -41.44
C SER A 694 100.02 -63.87 -41.41
N SER A 695 100.02 -62.85 -40.55
CA SER A 695 101.22 -62.04 -40.26
C SER A 695 102.14 -62.70 -39.23
N GLY A 696 101.65 -63.73 -38.53
CA GLY A 696 102.42 -64.56 -37.61
C GLY A 696 102.39 -66.02 -38.04
N LEU A 697 102.10 -66.93 -37.11
CA LEU A 697 102.01 -68.36 -37.40
C LEU A 697 100.67 -68.71 -38.06
N LEU A 698 100.71 -69.48 -39.15
CA LEU A 698 99.55 -70.20 -39.69
C LEU A 698 99.74 -71.68 -39.37
N SER A 699 98.80 -72.27 -38.60
CA SER A 699 98.85 -73.68 -38.21
C SER A 699 97.65 -74.42 -38.79
N VAL A 700 97.89 -75.28 -39.76
CA VAL A 700 96.90 -76.23 -40.30
C VAL A 700 97.18 -77.60 -39.68
N LYS A 701 96.21 -78.17 -38.96
CA LYS A 701 96.36 -79.45 -38.26
C LYS A 701 95.17 -80.36 -38.58
N GLY A 702 95.44 -81.58 -39.01
CA GLY A 702 94.45 -82.62 -39.30
C GLY A 702 95.10 -83.99 -39.42
N SER A 703 94.32 -85.07 -39.23
CA SER A 703 94.79 -86.46 -39.39
C SER A 703 95.18 -86.79 -40.85
N LEU A 704 94.60 -86.06 -41.81
CA LEU A 704 94.98 -86.05 -43.21
C LEU A 704 94.95 -84.60 -43.70
N THR A 705 96.11 -84.06 -44.07
CA THR A 705 96.23 -82.70 -44.62
C THR A 705 96.80 -82.83 -46.03
N MET A 706 95.99 -82.50 -47.03
CA MET A 706 96.40 -82.53 -48.44
C MET A 706 96.58 -81.10 -48.92
N ILE A 707 97.82 -80.72 -49.18
CA ILE A 707 98.20 -79.42 -49.74
C ILE A 707 98.79 -79.74 -51.11
N ASN A 708 98.15 -79.26 -52.17
CA ASN A 708 98.70 -79.28 -53.53
C ASN A 708 99.39 -77.96 -53.83
#